data_AF-A0A7W9TJ59-F1
#
_entry.id   AF-A0A7W9TJ59-F1
#
_cell.length_a   1.000
_cell.length_b   1.000
_cell.length_c   1.000
_cell.angle_alpha   90.00
_cell.angle_beta   90.00
_cell.angle_gamma   90.00
#
_symmetry.space_group_name_H-M   'P 1'
#
loop_
_entity.id
_entity.type
_entity.pdbx_description
1 polymer ?
#
loop_
_entity_poly.entity_id
_entity_poly.type
_entity_poly.pdbx_seq_one_letter_code
_entity_poly.pdbx_strand_id
1 'polypeptide(L)'
;MGQSPQEEGPINATTARNNLYSLVKLAEEQGRTTVITKHKVRALLAPLDRFPAARKTDAFPAHVLSTAQKDFGDLVTLAAKGQPQVLLRNTTPVAVLLPADPASSALSSDTAAHSSVATAGGAVDSQGNQDRGSTPRRLATLGDAMAAFTGGPVGGPTFGLPGLDTATGGLQAGRLTLVAAPPSVGGSLLGLAAARKTALVDRRTVLYAASGPNRDDIFRRILSAETGGEYPRLKQGRLTEHEQEVAHQLVRAGVGDLLLIDDGTDLRAEDIADTAPHMEGLALVVVDRLQAAHSARLPLSGERLPDASQVLATLARDLHVPVLAVVDSDDPTLLGLLDADVMVMLTATADPGKVQVTVTERDFGTIGSAYLQPDLIHARFLDAGAAPLGRADSPEGPGLSAAAGGTAALELAEAALPYTSGGHRGIPAALTHELAAWRTAVAGGDLDALKEILPSLLQAAAAVSEMPDTHEGRRLAAALRPFSTPKSADTAGSAHQAASAGAPVHAPADSGQGQDDVAEDEDGEDGLAPGDEEDEPEGHVFPALKILKDSVGRSKMHPIPVIRTEARDSAPWTLISEHMDGEPRWVHPDVTATRVPHIRANGKRVRRDQLDVPDSFGEGVLCLIDRNGSFPSACSAVPLAPNKLLHTGPLDAYDKAGAGIYLIDIPQWNRTDMPHPLGRIIDRPDENGRVWVTTPHIKQLEKLVRAGHLAAMPAIHDSWTGKANESLFKPFYEATRKARTELVQVGGDPYKAYKTRLSIALRLLWPKRAEQRSPFWRPDWRMSMVAEASVRHWTVAFKAVQEGHTLVALRNVDQAIFWTPPGTSPSTYRIGTGFGEVKRKFVQPGQIIPEGED
;
A
#
# COMPACT_ATOMS: atom_id res chain seq x y z
N MET A 1 20.62 -44.00 -27.46
CA MET A 1 19.42 -44.86 -27.56
C MET A 1 18.42 -44.39 -26.52
N GLY A 2 17.61 -43.38 -26.83
CA GLY A 2 16.55 -42.91 -25.94
C GLY A 2 15.33 -43.80 -26.13
N GLN A 3 15.01 -44.61 -25.12
CA GLN A 3 13.79 -45.42 -25.12
C GLN A 3 12.58 -44.49 -25.09
N SER A 4 11.70 -44.63 -26.08
CA SER A 4 10.35 -44.08 -26.07
C SER A 4 9.62 -44.55 -24.79
N PRO A 5 8.85 -43.69 -24.11
CA PRO A 5 8.06 -44.15 -22.96
C PRO A 5 6.99 -45.12 -23.48
N GLN A 6 7.07 -46.37 -23.05
CA GLN A 6 6.00 -47.36 -23.27
C GLN A 6 4.71 -46.85 -22.65
N GLU A 7 3.70 -46.58 -23.47
CA GLU A 7 2.32 -46.41 -23.01
C GLU A 7 1.78 -47.78 -22.57
N GLU A 8 1.94 -48.10 -21.28
CA GLU A 8 1.17 -49.18 -20.65
C GLU A 8 -0.32 -48.82 -20.70
N GLY A 9 -1.14 -49.81 -21.10
CA GLY A 9 -2.58 -49.64 -21.28
C GLY A 9 -3.34 -49.19 -20.01
N PRO A 10 -4.62 -48.80 -20.15
CA PRO A 10 -5.42 -48.26 -19.06
C PRO A 10 -5.51 -49.23 -17.87
N ILE A 11 -5.20 -48.73 -16.67
CA ILE A 11 -5.23 -49.53 -15.42
C ILE A 11 -6.64 -49.45 -14.82
N ASN A 12 -7.20 -50.60 -14.41
CA ASN A 12 -8.49 -50.63 -13.71
C ASN A 12 -8.39 -49.92 -12.34
N ALA A 13 -9.42 -49.15 -11.98
CA ALA A 13 -9.53 -48.42 -10.71
C ALA A 13 -9.26 -49.27 -9.46
N THR A 14 -9.62 -50.56 -9.43
CA THR A 14 -9.30 -51.45 -8.29
C THR A 14 -7.80 -51.69 -8.16
N THR A 15 -7.10 -51.91 -9.28
CA THR A 15 -5.65 -52.07 -9.32
C THR A 15 -4.95 -50.75 -9.01
N ALA A 16 -5.44 -49.65 -9.57
CA ALA A 16 -4.91 -48.31 -9.30
C ALA A 16 -5.06 -47.89 -7.83
N ARG A 17 -6.17 -48.27 -7.18
CA ARG A 17 -6.39 -48.06 -5.74
C ARG A 17 -5.34 -48.78 -4.90
N ASN A 18 -5.07 -50.05 -5.21
CA ASN A 18 -4.09 -50.85 -4.46
C ASN A 18 -2.65 -50.33 -4.65
N ASN A 19 -2.36 -49.71 -5.81
CA ASN A 19 -1.05 -49.18 -6.16
C ASN A 19 -0.95 -47.64 -6.07
N LEU A 20 -1.89 -46.97 -5.38
CA LEU A 20 -2.05 -45.51 -5.44
C LEU A 20 -0.77 -44.74 -5.05
N TYR A 21 -0.11 -45.13 -3.96
CA TYR A 21 1.12 -44.47 -3.50
C TYR A 21 2.26 -44.57 -4.52
N SER A 22 2.40 -45.73 -5.17
CA SER A 22 3.40 -45.97 -6.19
C SER A 22 3.10 -45.16 -7.45
N LEU A 23 1.82 -45.08 -7.86
CA LEU A 23 1.38 -44.29 -9.02
C LEU A 23 1.58 -42.78 -8.79
N VAL A 24 1.29 -42.29 -7.59
CA VAL A 24 1.54 -40.88 -7.22
C VAL A 24 3.04 -40.58 -7.20
N LYS A 25 3.86 -41.50 -6.69
CA LYS A 25 5.33 -41.35 -6.71
C LYS A 25 5.86 -41.27 -8.16
N LEU A 26 5.36 -42.12 -9.05
CA LEU A 26 5.72 -42.07 -10.48
C LEU A 26 5.25 -40.77 -11.15
N ALA A 27 4.08 -40.25 -10.80
CA ALA A 27 3.63 -38.95 -11.28
C ALA A 27 4.54 -37.82 -10.79
N GLU A 28 4.90 -37.80 -9.50
CA GLU A 28 5.72 -36.77 -8.87
C GLU A 28 7.18 -36.78 -9.36
N GLU A 29 7.83 -37.94 -9.37
CA GLU A 29 9.28 -38.06 -9.66
C GLU A 29 9.58 -38.17 -11.16
N GLN A 30 8.67 -38.77 -11.94
CA GLN A 30 8.91 -39.08 -13.36
C GLN A 30 7.94 -38.33 -14.30
N GLY A 31 7.07 -37.47 -13.77
CA GLY A 31 6.07 -36.74 -14.55
C GLY A 31 5.05 -37.66 -15.24
N ARG A 32 4.91 -38.90 -14.78
CA ARG A 32 4.16 -39.95 -15.47
C ARG A 32 2.66 -39.79 -15.25
N THR A 33 1.92 -39.62 -16.35
CA THR A 33 0.44 -39.63 -16.34
C THR A 33 -0.08 -41.05 -16.51
N THR A 34 -1.06 -41.46 -15.70
CA THR A 34 -1.66 -42.80 -15.76
C THR A 34 -3.15 -42.70 -16.07
N VAL A 35 -3.62 -43.41 -17.10
CA VAL A 35 -5.06 -43.52 -17.41
C VAL A 35 -5.68 -44.59 -16.52
N ILE A 36 -6.71 -44.20 -15.78
CA ILE A 36 -7.45 -45.06 -14.85
C ILE A 36 -8.86 -45.28 -15.38
N THR A 37 -9.29 -46.54 -15.44
CA THR A 37 -10.62 -46.93 -15.92
C THR A 37 -11.48 -47.50 -14.80
N LYS A 38 -12.70 -46.98 -14.63
CA LYS A 38 -13.74 -47.58 -13.79
C LYS A 38 -14.98 -47.78 -14.65
N HIS A 39 -15.29 -49.02 -15.03
CA HIS A 39 -16.41 -49.32 -15.91
C HIS A 39 -16.29 -48.57 -17.25
N LYS A 40 -17.25 -47.71 -17.62
CA LYS A 40 -17.25 -46.89 -18.84
C LYS A 40 -16.61 -45.50 -18.68
N VAL A 41 -16.12 -45.14 -17.49
CA VAL A 41 -15.53 -43.81 -17.24
C VAL A 41 -14.01 -43.88 -17.10
N ARG A 42 -13.34 -42.82 -17.57
CA ARG A 42 -11.89 -42.69 -17.63
C ARG A 42 -11.45 -41.43 -16.90
N ALA A 43 -10.41 -41.53 -16.07
CA ALA A 43 -9.76 -40.39 -15.43
C ALA A 43 -8.24 -40.50 -15.61
N LEU A 44 -7.55 -39.36 -15.60
CA LEU A 44 -6.10 -39.26 -15.65
C LEU A 44 -5.56 -38.93 -14.28
N LEU A 45 -4.66 -39.76 -13.75
CA LEU A 45 -3.80 -39.36 -12.64
C LEU A 45 -2.57 -38.67 -13.22
N ALA A 46 -2.41 -37.37 -12.94
CA ALA A 46 -1.38 -36.52 -13.54
C ALA A 46 -0.54 -35.78 -12.47
N PRO A 47 0.71 -35.40 -12.79
CA PRO A 47 1.51 -34.51 -11.95
C PRO A 47 0.92 -33.10 -11.88
N LEU A 48 1.20 -32.38 -10.81
CA LEU A 48 0.70 -31.02 -10.60
C LEU A 48 1.20 -30.01 -11.63
N ASP A 49 2.36 -30.23 -12.25
CA ASP A 49 2.86 -29.34 -13.32
C ASP A 49 1.94 -29.29 -14.54
N ARG A 50 1.18 -30.37 -14.78
CA ARG A 50 0.17 -30.42 -15.85
C ARG A 50 -1.10 -29.64 -15.50
N PHE A 51 -1.29 -29.29 -14.23
CA PHE A 51 -2.44 -28.54 -13.76
C PHE A 51 -2.06 -27.62 -12.59
N PRO A 52 -1.32 -26.52 -12.85
CA PRO A 52 -0.74 -25.66 -11.81
C PRO A 52 -1.79 -25.05 -10.86
N ALA A 53 -3.04 -24.93 -11.31
CA ALA A 53 -4.17 -24.48 -10.49
C ALA A 53 -4.43 -25.38 -9.28
N ALA A 54 -4.08 -26.67 -9.33
CA ALA A 54 -4.20 -27.60 -8.20
C ALA A 54 -3.14 -27.38 -7.10
N ARG A 55 -2.18 -26.45 -7.27
CA ARG A 55 -1.23 -26.06 -6.22
C ARG A 55 -1.78 -25.05 -5.23
N LYS A 56 -2.87 -24.36 -5.60
CA LYS A 56 -3.55 -23.42 -4.70
C LYS A 56 -4.40 -24.20 -3.71
N THR A 57 -4.15 -24.00 -2.42
CA THR A 57 -5.01 -24.51 -1.34
C THR A 57 -6.43 -23.98 -1.58
N ASP A 58 -7.43 -24.85 -1.46
CA ASP A 58 -8.88 -24.58 -1.59
C ASP A 58 -9.44 -24.31 -3.01
N ALA A 59 -8.63 -24.43 -4.07
CA ALA A 59 -9.13 -24.27 -5.45
C ALA A 59 -9.94 -25.47 -5.98
N PHE A 60 -9.69 -26.68 -5.45
CA PHE A 60 -10.34 -27.92 -5.86
C PHE A 60 -10.52 -28.86 -4.66
N PRO A 61 -11.49 -29.79 -4.69
CA PRO A 61 -11.63 -30.81 -3.65
C PRO A 61 -10.33 -31.59 -3.45
N ALA A 62 -9.80 -31.57 -2.23
CA ALA A 62 -8.50 -32.12 -1.89
C ALA A 62 -8.61 -33.24 -0.85
N HIS A 63 -7.89 -34.34 -1.09
CA HIS A 63 -8.02 -35.58 -0.32
C HIS A 63 -6.65 -36.10 0.09
N VAL A 64 -6.45 -36.33 1.39
CA VAL A 64 -5.24 -37.00 1.90
C VAL A 64 -5.17 -38.41 1.32
N LEU A 65 -3.99 -38.85 0.87
CA LEU A 65 -3.80 -40.14 0.18
C LEU A 65 -4.40 -41.35 0.92
N SER A 66 -4.37 -41.37 2.26
CA SER A 66 -4.97 -42.43 3.07
C SER A 66 -6.49 -42.49 2.97
N THR A 67 -7.16 -41.33 2.88
CA THR A 67 -8.61 -41.21 2.64
C THR A 67 -8.93 -41.45 1.18
N ALA A 68 -8.16 -40.84 0.27
CA ALA A 68 -8.32 -40.98 -1.17
C ALA A 68 -8.19 -42.44 -1.62
N GLN A 69 -7.36 -43.26 -0.95
CA GLN A 69 -7.24 -44.68 -1.25
C GLN A 69 -8.52 -45.47 -0.92
N LYS A 70 -9.25 -45.11 0.14
CA LYS A 70 -10.50 -45.81 0.51
C LYS A 70 -11.60 -45.53 -0.51
N ASP A 71 -11.73 -44.27 -0.90
CA ASP A 71 -12.82 -43.77 -1.77
C ASP A 71 -12.36 -43.58 -3.23
N PHE A 72 -11.24 -44.19 -3.61
CA PHE A 72 -10.55 -43.90 -4.88
C PHE A 72 -11.44 -44.09 -6.11
N GLY A 73 -12.29 -45.11 -6.08
CA GLY A 73 -13.22 -45.37 -7.16
C GLY A 73 -14.21 -44.22 -7.38
N ASP A 74 -14.63 -43.53 -6.32
CA ASP A 74 -15.60 -42.45 -6.44
C ASP A 74 -14.92 -41.15 -6.86
N LEU A 75 -13.69 -40.93 -6.40
CA LEU A 75 -12.83 -39.85 -6.89
C LEU A 75 -12.55 -39.95 -8.39
N VAL A 76 -12.32 -41.16 -8.91
CA VAL A 76 -12.18 -41.40 -10.36
C VAL A 76 -13.46 -41.06 -11.12
N THR A 77 -14.64 -41.38 -10.57
CA THR A 77 -15.92 -41.02 -11.18
C THR A 77 -16.15 -39.50 -11.17
N LEU A 78 -15.84 -38.81 -10.08
CA LEU A 78 -15.96 -37.36 -9.97
C LEU A 78 -15.00 -36.65 -10.93
N ALA A 79 -13.74 -37.10 -11.00
CA ALA A 79 -12.77 -36.60 -11.96
C ALA A 79 -13.24 -36.78 -13.41
N ALA A 80 -13.79 -37.96 -13.74
CA ALA A 80 -14.34 -38.22 -15.07
C ALA A 80 -15.57 -37.35 -15.42
N LYS A 81 -16.30 -36.84 -14.42
CA LYS A 81 -17.41 -35.88 -14.59
C LYS A 81 -16.92 -34.42 -14.74
N GLY A 82 -15.61 -34.20 -14.87
CA GLY A 82 -15.02 -32.87 -15.03
C GLY A 82 -14.75 -32.14 -13.71
N GLN A 83 -14.75 -32.85 -12.57
CA GLN A 83 -14.39 -32.27 -11.26
C GLN A 83 -12.99 -32.75 -10.82
N PRO A 84 -11.92 -31.95 -11.05
CA PRO A 84 -10.58 -32.34 -10.63
C PRO A 84 -10.50 -32.68 -9.14
N GLN A 85 -9.83 -33.78 -8.79
CA GLN A 85 -9.62 -34.18 -7.40
C GLN A 85 -8.13 -34.12 -7.07
N VAL A 86 -7.74 -33.29 -6.10
CA VAL A 86 -6.34 -33.11 -5.70
C VAL A 86 -5.98 -34.15 -4.63
N LEU A 87 -4.83 -34.80 -4.80
CA LEU A 87 -4.30 -35.76 -3.85
C LEU A 87 -3.23 -35.11 -3.00
N LEU A 88 -3.37 -35.21 -1.67
CA LEU A 88 -2.48 -34.60 -0.69
C LEU A 88 -1.62 -35.64 0.03
N ARG A 89 -0.32 -35.37 0.18
CA ARG A 89 0.52 -36.01 1.19
C ARG A 89 0.51 -35.11 2.43
N ASN A 90 -0.22 -35.53 3.46
CA ASN A 90 -0.58 -34.70 4.61
C ASN A 90 -1.30 -33.42 4.13
N THR A 91 -0.63 -32.27 4.15
CA THR A 91 -1.17 -30.97 3.70
C THR A 91 -0.65 -30.53 2.34
N THR A 92 0.28 -31.26 1.74
CA THR A 92 0.96 -30.86 0.51
C THR A 92 0.33 -31.53 -0.72
N PRO A 93 -0.13 -30.77 -1.74
CA PRO A 93 -0.57 -31.35 -3.00
C PRO A 93 0.57 -32.13 -3.66
N VAL A 94 0.28 -33.35 -4.14
CA VAL A 94 1.28 -34.21 -4.82
C VAL A 94 0.84 -34.68 -6.20
N ALA A 95 -0.46 -34.86 -6.46
CA ALA A 95 -0.99 -35.27 -7.76
C ALA A 95 -2.45 -34.82 -7.92
N VAL A 96 -2.99 -34.92 -9.14
CA VAL A 96 -4.38 -34.57 -9.43
C VAL A 96 -5.03 -35.63 -10.32
N LEU A 97 -6.29 -35.95 -10.05
CA LEU A 97 -7.16 -36.70 -10.95
C LEU A 97 -7.92 -35.73 -11.86
N LEU A 98 -7.82 -35.93 -13.17
CA LEU A 98 -8.41 -35.10 -14.21
C LEU A 98 -9.36 -35.93 -15.10
N PRO A 99 -10.32 -35.30 -15.79
CA PRO A 99 -11.10 -35.99 -16.83
C PRO A 99 -10.17 -36.48 -17.95
N ALA A 100 -10.39 -37.70 -18.44
CA ALA A 100 -9.74 -38.18 -19.65
C ALA A 100 -10.67 -37.91 -20.84
N ASP A 101 -10.23 -37.13 -21.83
CA ASP A 101 -11.03 -36.85 -23.03
C ASP A 101 -11.46 -38.16 -23.73
N PRO A 102 -12.72 -38.24 -24.23
CA PRO A 102 -13.08 -39.27 -25.18
C PRO A 102 -12.38 -38.95 -26.50
N ALA A 103 -11.31 -39.71 -26.80
CA ALA A 103 -10.59 -39.58 -28.06
C ALA A 103 -11.55 -39.73 -29.25
N SER A 104 -11.58 -38.67 -30.08
CA SER A 104 -11.47 -38.69 -31.54
C SER A 104 -11.63 -40.07 -32.19
N SER A 105 -12.76 -40.25 -32.88
CA SER A 105 -12.83 -41.14 -34.04
C SER A 105 -13.73 -40.52 -35.12
N ALA A 106 -13.14 -40.37 -36.31
CA ALA A 106 -13.76 -40.16 -37.62
C ALA A 106 -14.28 -38.75 -37.99
N LEU A 107 -13.41 -38.04 -38.71
CA LEU A 107 -13.79 -37.19 -39.84
C LEU A 107 -14.71 -37.96 -40.81
N SER A 108 -15.84 -37.37 -41.21
CA SER A 108 -16.27 -37.40 -42.61
C SER A 108 -17.27 -36.28 -42.89
N SER A 109 -17.06 -35.64 -44.03
CA SER A 109 -17.89 -34.65 -44.73
C SER A 109 -19.34 -35.10 -44.92
N ASP A 110 -20.32 -34.21 -44.77
CA ASP A 110 -21.02 -33.58 -45.90
C ASP A 110 -22.18 -32.64 -45.45
N THR A 111 -22.22 -31.48 -46.08
CA THR A 111 -23.37 -30.76 -46.66
C THR A 111 -24.81 -31.12 -46.22
N ALA A 112 -25.58 -30.14 -45.75
CA ALA A 112 -26.81 -29.65 -46.41
C ALA A 112 -27.71 -28.80 -45.49
N ALA A 113 -28.40 -27.86 -46.14
CA ALA A 113 -29.20 -26.78 -45.59
C ALA A 113 -30.68 -27.15 -45.32
N HIS A 114 -31.42 -26.13 -44.84
CA HIS A 114 -32.89 -25.96 -44.82
C HIS A 114 -33.68 -26.69 -43.71
N SER A 115 -34.84 -26.24 -43.22
CA SER A 115 -35.53 -24.95 -43.08
C SER A 115 -36.88 -25.22 -42.40
N SER A 116 -37.40 -24.26 -41.63
CA SER A 116 -38.83 -23.87 -41.56
C SER A 116 -39.83 -24.60 -40.61
N VAL A 117 -40.52 -23.73 -39.85
CA VAL A 117 -41.98 -23.63 -39.59
C VAL A 117 -42.60 -24.22 -38.31
N ALA A 118 -43.31 -23.30 -37.65
CA ALA A 118 -44.18 -23.29 -36.48
C ALA A 118 -45.38 -24.27 -36.47
N THR A 119 -45.93 -24.60 -35.28
CA THR A 119 -47.12 -23.97 -34.64
C THR A 119 -47.65 -24.74 -33.41
N ALA A 120 -48.08 -23.95 -32.40
CA ALA A 120 -49.24 -24.10 -31.50
C ALA A 120 -49.35 -25.21 -30.42
N GLY A 121 -49.49 -24.75 -29.16
CA GLY A 121 -50.66 -25.08 -28.31
C GLY A 121 -50.43 -25.75 -26.95
N GLY A 122 -50.83 -25.07 -25.86
CA GLY A 122 -51.38 -25.71 -24.66
C GLY A 122 -50.62 -25.55 -23.32
N ALA A 123 -51.28 -24.93 -22.34
CA ALA A 123 -50.91 -24.76 -20.92
C ALA A 123 -50.90 -26.10 -20.12
N VAL A 124 -50.44 -26.28 -18.87
CA VAL A 124 -50.41 -25.45 -17.64
C VAL A 124 -49.36 -26.08 -16.66
N ASP A 125 -48.66 -25.23 -15.91
CA ASP A 125 -47.94 -25.32 -14.63
C ASP A 125 -47.32 -26.63 -14.07
N SER A 126 -46.00 -26.61 -13.87
CA SER A 126 -45.38 -26.85 -12.55
C SER A 126 -43.91 -26.39 -12.56
N GLN A 127 -43.53 -25.67 -11.50
CA GLN A 127 -42.22 -25.07 -11.27
C GLN A 127 -41.07 -26.07 -11.47
N GLY A 128 -40.31 -25.86 -12.54
CA GLY A 128 -39.04 -26.52 -12.79
C GLY A 128 -37.88 -25.67 -12.28
N ASN A 129 -37.15 -26.20 -11.31
CA ASN A 129 -35.79 -25.80 -10.98
C ASN A 129 -34.92 -25.97 -12.24
N GLN A 130 -34.76 -24.90 -13.03
CA GLN A 130 -33.94 -24.94 -14.24
C GLN A 130 -32.47 -24.75 -13.87
N ASP A 131 -31.73 -25.83 -14.10
CA ASP A 131 -30.29 -25.86 -14.26
C ASP A 131 -29.78 -24.61 -14.98
N ARG A 132 -28.83 -23.91 -14.36
CA ARG A 132 -27.92 -22.96 -15.04
C ARG A 132 -27.12 -23.76 -16.06
N GLY A 133 -27.67 -23.91 -17.27
CA GLY A 133 -27.00 -24.54 -18.40
C GLY A 133 -25.75 -23.76 -18.75
N SER A 134 -24.58 -24.36 -18.53
CA SER A 134 -23.30 -23.87 -19.04
C SER A 134 -23.44 -23.62 -20.54
N THR A 135 -23.42 -22.35 -20.96
CA THR A 135 -23.26 -21.99 -22.37
C THR A 135 -22.01 -22.71 -22.89
N PRO A 136 -22.11 -23.52 -23.96
CA PRO A 136 -20.95 -24.21 -24.49
C PRO A 136 -19.95 -23.16 -25.00
N ARG A 137 -18.66 -23.35 -24.69
CA ARG A 137 -17.58 -22.50 -25.20
C ARG A 137 -17.64 -22.51 -26.73
N ARG A 138 -18.15 -21.44 -27.32
CA ARG A 138 -18.23 -21.27 -28.77
C ARG A 138 -16.89 -20.73 -29.25
N LEU A 139 -16.12 -21.54 -29.97
CA LEU A 139 -14.94 -21.07 -30.67
C LEU A 139 -15.43 -20.25 -31.87
N ALA A 140 -15.20 -18.94 -31.84
CA ALA A 140 -15.42 -18.07 -32.99
C ALA A 140 -14.20 -18.16 -33.92
N THR A 141 -14.43 -18.23 -35.23
CA THR A 141 -13.38 -18.09 -36.23
C THR A 141 -13.05 -16.61 -36.43
N LEU A 142 -11.85 -16.31 -36.94
CA LEU A 142 -11.53 -14.94 -37.36
C LEU A 142 -12.53 -14.40 -38.40
N GLY A 143 -13.10 -15.28 -39.24
CA GLY A 143 -14.17 -14.93 -40.18
C GLY A 143 -15.46 -14.44 -39.49
N ASP A 144 -15.84 -15.06 -38.38
CA ASP A 144 -17.00 -14.64 -37.58
C ASP A 144 -16.79 -13.24 -36.97
N ALA A 145 -15.56 -12.96 -36.50
CA ALA A 145 -15.18 -11.65 -35.98
C ALA A 145 -15.12 -10.57 -37.08
N MET A 146 -14.60 -10.90 -38.26
CA MET A 146 -14.55 -9.98 -39.40
C MET A 146 -15.95 -9.70 -39.97
N ALA A 147 -16.84 -10.69 -40.02
CA ALA A 147 -18.22 -10.50 -40.46
C ALA A 147 -18.96 -9.47 -39.61
N ALA A 148 -18.77 -9.50 -38.28
CA ALA A 148 -19.29 -8.49 -37.37
C ALA A 148 -18.76 -7.08 -37.66
N PHE A 149 -17.53 -6.95 -38.17
CA PHE A 149 -16.89 -5.68 -38.51
C PHE A 149 -17.33 -5.12 -39.88
N THR A 150 -17.65 -6.00 -40.84
CA THR A 150 -18.06 -5.61 -42.21
C THR A 150 -19.54 -5.22 -42.34
N GLY A 151 -20.35 -5.42 -41.29
CA GLY A 151 -21.79 -5.08 -41.26
C GLY A 151 -22.12 -3.59 -41.10
N GLY A 152 -21.12 -2.70 -41.13
CA GLY A 152 -21.24 -1.28 -40.75
C GLY A 152 -21.06 -1.09 -39.24
N PRO A 153 -20.83 0.16 -38.76
CA PRO A 153 -20.63 0.41 -37.33
C PRO A 153 -21.91 0.04 -36.56
N VAL A 154 -21.88 -1.11 -35.88
CA VAL A 154 -22.91 -1.51 -34.91
C VAL A 154 -22.78 -0.56 -33.73
N GLY A 155 -23.62 0.47 -33.66
CA GLY A 155 -23.50 1.55 -32.68
C GLY A 155 -23.74 1.05 -31.25
N GLY A 156 -22.67 0.88 -30.47
CA GLY A 156 -22.74 0.60 -29.03
C GLY A 156 -23.21 1.81 -28.22
N PRO A 157 -23.42 1.67 -26.90
CA PRO A 157 -23.65 2.80 -26.01
C PRO A 157 -22.49 3.80 -26.04
N THR A 158 -22.78 5.06 -25.76
CA THR A 158 -21.80 6.17 -25.77
C THR A 158 -22.03 7.09 -24.58
N PHE A 159 -21.08 7.95 -24.23
CA PHE A 159 -21.25 9.00 -23.22
C PHE A 159 -22.21 10.10 -23.69
N GLY A 160 -22.44 10.24 -25.00
CA GLY A 160 -23.26 11.30 -25.57
C GLY A 160 -22.53 12.65 -25.63
N LEU A 161 -21.20 12.59 -25.58
CA LEU A 161 -20.27 13.70 -25.61
C LEU A 161 -19.32 13.45 -26.79
N PRO A 162 -19.64 13.92 -28.01
CA PRO A 162 -18.86 13.67 -29.22
C PRO A 162 -17.34 13.69 -29.08
N GLY A 163 -16.76 14.62 -28.30
CA GLY A 163 -15.31 14.68 -28.08
C GLY A 163 -14.81 13.47 -27.28
N LEU A 164 -15.50 13.11 -26.20
CA LEU A 164 -15.19 11.94 -25.38
C LEU A 164 -15.49 10.63 -26.12
N ASP A 165 -16.58 10.56 -26.87
CA ASP A 165 -16.97 9.37 -27.65
C ASP A 165 -15.95 9.09 -28.75
N THR A 166 -15.38 10.13 -29.37
CA THR A 166 -14.27 9.99 -30.31
C THR A 166 -12.99 9.49 -29.62
N ALA A 167 -12.68 10.01 -28.43
CA ALA A 167 -11.48 9.61 -27.68
C ALA A 167 -11.56 8.19 -27.09
N THR A 168 -12.77 7.70 -26.80
CA THR A 168 -13.02 6.36 -26.22
C THR A 168 -13.37 5.31 -27.26
N GLY A 169 -13.83 5.71 -28.45
CA GLY A 169 -14.47 4.81 -29.41
C GLY A 169 -15.85 4.33 -28.94
N GLY A 170 -16.48 5.03 -27.99
CA GLY A 170 -17.71 4.61 -27.32
C GLY A 170 -17.50 3.56 -26.22
N LEU A 171 -18.59 3.01 -25.70
CA LEU A 171 -18.57 1.98 -24.67
C LEU A 171 -18.63 0.59 -25.33
N GLN A 172 -17.55 -0.15 -25.19
CA GLN A 172 -17.37 -1.44 -25.85
C GLN A 172 -18.02 -2.59 -25.05
N ALA A 173 -18.81 -3.41 -25.74
CA ALA A 173 -19.40 -4.62 -25.18
C ALA A 173 -18.33 -5.58 -24.66
N GLY A 174 -18.60 -6.23 -23.52
CA GLY A 174 -17.66 -7.18 -22.94
C GLY A 174 -16.53 -6.57 -22.10
N ARG A 175 -16.51 -5.24 -21.93
CA ARG A 175 -15.42 -4.52 -21.25
C ARG A 175 -15.92 -3.73 -20.04
N LEU A 176 -15.04 -3.63 -19.03
CA LEU A 176 -15.16 -2.73 -17.90
C LEU A 176 -14.44 -1.42 -18.20
N THR A 177 -15.22 -0.33 -18.27
CA THR A 177 -14.73 1.05 -18.35
C THR A 177 -14.80 1.69 -16.97
N LEU A 178 -13.68 2.20 -16.48
CA LEU A 178 -13.58 2.88 -15.19
C LEU A 178 -13.44 4.39 -15.39
N VAL A 179 -14.36 5.17 -14.84
CA VAL A 179 -14.25 6.64 -14.77
C VAL A 179 -13.61 7.01 -13.45
N ALA A 180 -12.36 7.45 -13.50
CA ALA A 180 -11.59 7.90 -12.35
C ALA A 180 -11.66 9.42 -12.23
N ALA A 181 -12.25 9.90 -11.14
CA ALA A 181 -12.36 11.33 -10.88
C ALA A 181 -12.27 11.59 -9.37
N PRO A 182 -11.46 12.56 -8.92
CA PRO A 182 -11.50 12.99 -7.52
C PRO A 182 -12.90 13.42 -7.08
N PRO A 183 -13.21 13.42 -5.77
CA PRO A 183 -14.46 13.95 -5.28
C PRO A 183 -14.67 15.39 -5.77
N SER A 184 -15.93 15.74 -6.08
CA SER A 184 -16.34 17.08 -6.55
C SER A 184 -15.94 17.46 -7.98
N VAL A 185 -15.19 16.63 -8.72
CA VAL A 185 -14.90 16.87 -10.16
C VAL A 185 -16.10 16.51 -11.06
N GLY A 186 -16.97 15.62 -10.58
CA GLY A 186 -18.21 15.27 -11.27
C GLY A 186 -18.20 13.93 -12.02
N GLY A 187 -17.32 12.98 -11.68
CA GLY A 187 -17.27 11.66 -12.33
C GLY A 187 -18.63 10.95 -12.46
N SER A 188 -19.48 11.03 -11.41
CA SER A 188 -20.85 10.51 -11.44
C SER A 188 -21.72 11.11 -12.57
N LEU A 189 -21.47 12.35 -12.98
CA LEU A 189 -22.20 13.01 -14.06
C LEU A 189 -21.85 12.42 -15.44
N LEU A 190 -20.65 11.85 -15.62
CA LEU A 190 -20.30 11.12 -16.85
C LEU A 190 -21.01 9.77 -16.92
N GLY A 191 -21.07 9.04 -15.81
CA GLY A 191 -21.89 7.83 -15.71
C GLY A 191 -23.36 8.11 -16.02
N LEU A 192 -23.88 9.21 -15.47
CA LEU A 192 -25.23 9.68 -15.75
C LEU A 192 -25.43 10.11 -17.21
N ALA A 193 -24.45 10.76 -17.83
CA ALA A 193 -24.53 11.16 -19.24
C ALA A 193 -24.64 9.94 -20.16
N ALA A 194 -23.83 8.90 -19.93
CA ALA A 194 -23.91 7.65 -20.68
C ALA A 194 -25.25 6.93 -20.50
N ALA A 195 -25.74 6.83 -19.25
CA ALA A 195 -27.05 6.27 -18.95
C ALA A 195 -28.18 7.03 -19.64
N ARG A 196 -28.14 8.37 -19.58
CA ARG A 196 -29.13 9.25 -20.23
C ARG A 196 -29.14 9.09 -21.74
N LYS A 197 -27.97 9.16 -22.38
CA LYS A 197 -27.85 8.98 -23.83
C LYS A 197 -28.43 7.64 -24.27
N THR A 198 -28.08 6.58 -23.56
CA THR A 198 -28.49 5.20 -23.89
C THR A 198 -30.00 5.00 -23.70
N ALA A 199 -30.57 5.45 -22.58
CA ALA A 199 -31.98 5.22 -22.28
C ALA A 199 -32.92 6.22 -22.99
N LEU A 200 -32.59 7.51 -22.98
CA LEU A 200 -33.49 8.57 -23.47
C LEU A 200 -33.35 8.79 -24.97
N VAL A 201 -32.14 8.68 -25.52
CA VAL A 201 -31.89 8.94 -26.95
C VAL A 201 -31.84 7.64 -27.75
N ASP A 202 -31.05 6.67 -27.32
CA ASP A 202 -30.90 5.41 -28.08
C ASP A 202 -32.06 4.43 -27.81
N ARG A 203 -32.89 4.71 -26.80
CA ARG A 203 -34.06 3.90 -26.40
C ARG A 203 -33.68 2.46 -26.05
N ARG A 204 -32.57 2.29 -25.33
CA ARG A 204 -32.03 0.99 -24.89
C ARG A 204 -32.02 0.85 -23.37
N THR A 205 -32.16 -0.38 -22.88
CA THR A 205 -32.25 -0.68 -21.45
C THR A 205 -30.91 -0.45 -20.74
N VAL A 206 -30.94 0.20 -19.58
CA VAL A 206 -29.79 0.53 -18.72
C VAL A 206 -30.08 0.10 -17.29
N LEU A 207 -29.13 -0.58 -16.66
CA LEU A 207 -29.10 -0.78 -15.22
C LEU A 207 -28.21 0.29 -14.59
N TYR A 208 -28.76 1.12 -13.70
CA TYR A 208 -28.02 2.11 -12.93
C TYR A 208 -27.95 1.67 -11.47
N ALA A 209 -26.84 1.05 -11.11
CA ALA A 209 -26.54 0.53 -9.79
C ALA A 209 -25.88 1.63 -8.94
N ALA A 210 -26.63 2.20 -7.99
CA ALA A 210 -26.28 3.39 -7.25
C ALA A 210 -25.97 3.10 -5.78
N SER A 211 -24.68 3.02 -5.43
CA SER A 211 -24.23 2.86 -4.04
C SER A 211 -24.14 4.18 -3.27
N GLY A 212 -24.12 5.32 -3.98
CA GLY A 212 -23.97 6.64 -3.38
C GLY A 212 -25.25 7.50 -3.44
N PRO A 213 -25.69 7.91 -4.64
CA PRO A 213 -26.91 8.70 -4.81
C PRO A 213 -28.16 7.80 -4.74
N ASN A 214 -29.26 8.32 -4.18
CA ASN A 214 -30.56 7.64 -4.24
C ASN A 214 -31.28 7.90 -5.58
N ARG A 215 -32.34 7.14 -5.86
CA ARG A 215 -33.14 7.27 -7.09
C ARG A 215 -33.68 8.68 -7.34
N ASP A 216 -34.11 9.38 -6.29
CA ASP A 216 -34.69 10.71 -6.42
C ASP A 216 -33.63 11.75 -6.81
N ASP A 217 -32.43 11.62 -6.27
CA ASP A 217 -31.30 12.47 -6.60
C ASP A 217 -30.81 12.22 -8.02
N ILE A 218 -30.79 10.96 -8.47
CA ILE A 218 -30.51 10.61 -9.87
C ILE A 218 -31.57 11.23 -10.79
N PHE A 219 -32.85 11.04 -10.49
CA PHE A 219 -33.95 11.61 -11.27
C PHE A 219 -33.85 13.14 -11.37
N ARG A 220 -33.58 13.83 -10.26
CA ARG A 220 -33.38 15.29 -10.25
C ARG A 220 -32.19 15.74 -11.09
N ARG A 221 -31.08 14.99 -11.11
CA ARG A 221 -29.94 15.29 -11.98
C ARG A 221 -30.28 15.09 -13.46
N ILE A 222 -31.03 14.03 -13.79
CA ILE A 222 -31.51 13.81 -15.16
C ILE A 222 -32.37 14.99 -15.59
N LEU A 223 -33.37 15.35 -14.78
CA LEU A 223 -34.28 16.45 -15.10
C LEU A 223 -33.53 17.78 -15.27
N SER A 224 -32.58 18.08 -14.37
CA SER A 224 -31.70 19.24 -14.45
C SER A 224 -30.92 19.29 -15.77
N ALA A 225 -30.34 18.16 -16.17
CA ALA A 225 -29.56 18.06 -17.39
C ALA A 225 -30.40 18.15 -18.68
N GLU A 226 -31.65 17.66 -18.67
CA GLU A 226 -32.60 17.76 -19.79
C GLU A 226 -33.18 19.17 -19.94
N THR A 227 -33.58 19.81 -18.84
CA THR A 227 -34.29 21.11 -18.90
C THR A 227 -33.36 22.31 -18.86
N GLY A 228 -32.10 22.12 -18.45
CA GLY A 228 -31.22 23.22 -18.09
C GLY A 228 -31.66 23.95 -16.81
N GLY A 229 -32.44 23.29 -15.95
CA GLY A 229 -32.85 23.83 -14.66
C GLY A 229 -31.77 23.65 -13.60
N GLU A 230 -31.64 24.61 -12.68
CA GLU A 230 -30.63 24.57 -11.61
C GLU A 230 -30.87 23.40 -10.63
N TYR A 231 -29.90 22.49 -10.53
CA TYR A 231 -29.96 21.34 -9.63
C TYR A 231 -30.17 21.72 -8.15
N PRO A 232 -29.53 22.77 -7.58
CA PRO A 232 -29.79 23.19 -6.20
C PRO A 232 -31.27 23.51 -5.91
N ARG A 233 -31.98 24.10 -6.89
CA ARG A 233 -33.41 24.40 -6.79
C ARG A 233 -34.25 23.13 -6.86
N LEU A 234 -33.94 22.24 -7.81
CA LEU A 234 -34.63 20.96 -7.96
C LEU A 234 -34.47 20.07 -6.72
N LYS A 235 -33.29 20.10 -6.06
CA LYS A 235 -33.03 19.41 -4.81
C LYS A 235 -33.93 19.87 -3.65
N GLN A 236 -34.45 21.10 -3.70
CA GLN A 236 -35.42 21.63 -2.73
C GLN A 236 -36.87 21.23 -3.06
N GLY A 237 -37.10 20.40 -4.08
CA GLY A 237 -38.43 19.97 -4.51
C GLY A 237 -39.22 21.03 -5.28
N ARG A 238 -38.56 22.09 -5.76
CA ARG A 238 -39.20 23.18 -6.50
C ARG A 238 -39.01 22.97 -8.01
N LEU A 239 -40.06 22.47 -8.67
CA LEU A 239 -40.12 22.33 -10.12
C LEU A 239 -40.97 23.43 -10.74
N THR A 240 -40.49 24.02 -11.82
CA THR A 240 -41.27 24.89 -12.72
C THR A 240 -42.29 24.08 -13.51
N GLU A 241 -43.30 24.76 -14.08
CA GLU A 241 -44.28 24.12 -14.97
C GLU A 241 -43.61 23.41 -16.15
N HIS A 242 -42.55 24.01 -16.72
CA HIS A 242 -41.79 23.39 -17.81
C HIS A 242 -41.10 22.10 -17.38
N GLU A 243 -40.46 22.08 -16.22
CA GLU A 243 -39.79 20.89 -15.68
C GLU A 243 -40.79 19.79 -15.31
N GLN A 244 -41.97 20.15 -14.81
CA GLN A 244 -43.06 19.20 -14.54
C GLN A 244 -43.56 18.57 -15.85
N GLU A 245 -43.74 19.38 -16.89
CA GLU A 245 -44.14 18.89 -18.22
C GLU A 245 -43.09 17.94 -18.81
N VAL A 246 -41.80 18.28 -18.74
CA VAL A 246 -40.72 17.38 -19.19
C VAL A 246 -40.70 16.07 -18.38
N ALA A 247 -40.87 16.14 -17.06
CA ALA A 247 -40.97 14.94 -16.22
C ALA A 247 -42.15 14.05 -16.64
N HIS A 248 -43.32 14.63 -16.91
CA HIS A 248 -44.47 13.88 -17.42
C HIS A 248 -44.22 13.28 -18.80
N GLN A 249 -43.50 13.99 -19.68
CA GLN A 249 -43.12 13.48 -21.00
C GLN A 249 -42.17 12.28 -20.90
N LEU A 250 -41.17 12.31 -20.01
CA LEU A 250 -40.26 11.18 -19.77
C LEU A 250 -41.02 9.94 -19.27
N VAL A 251 -41.99 10.13 -18.37
CA VAL A 251 -42.86 9.04 -17.90
C VAL A 251 -43.70 8.48 -19.05
N ARG A 252 -44.34 9.35 -19.85
CA ARG A 252 -45.14 8.93 -21.02
C ARG A 252 -44.32 8.25 -22.10
N ALA A 253 -43.05 8.61 -22.24
CA ALA A 253 -42.12 8.00 -23.18
C ALA A 253 -41.66 6.60 -22.75
N GLY A 254 -42.03 6.14 -21.56
CA GLY A 254 -41.61 4.83 -21.03
C GLY A 254 -40.14 4.80 -20.61
N VAL A 255 -39.55 5.94 -20.25
CA VAL A 255 -38.14 5.99 -19.83
C VAL A 255 -37.90 5.15 -18.57
N GLY A 256 -38.88 5.05 -17.69
CA GLY A 256 -38.80 4.19 -16.48
C GLY A 256 -38.63 2.70 -16.80
N ASP A 257 -39.08 2.25 -17.97
CA ASP A 257 -38.93 0.85 -18.42
C ASP A 257 -37.56 0.61 -19.06
N LEU A 258 -36.83 1.69 -19.39
CA LEU A 258 -35.51 1.65 -20.03
C LEU A 258 -34.37 2.03 -19.09
N LEU A 259 -34.58 2.84 -18.05
CA LEU A 259 -33.57 3.19 -17.06
C LEU A 259 -33.99 2.68 -15.69
N LEU A 260 -33.46 1.52 -15.32
CA LEU A 260 -33.77 0.81 -14.08
C LEU A 260 -32.71 1.17 -13.03
N ILE A 261 -33.13 1.74 -11.91
CA ILE A 261 -32.24 2.22 -10.84
C ILE A 261 -32.31 1.26 -9.65
N ASP A 262 -31.15 0.76 -9.24
CA ASP A 262 -30.98 0.01 -8.00
C ASP A 262 -30.20 0.86 -7.00
N ASP A 263 -30.90 1.39 -5.98
CA ASP A 263 -30.34 2.22 -4.90
C ASP A 263 -30.30 1.49 -3.54
N GLY A 264 -30.14 0.16 -3.57
CA GLY A 264 -30.07 -0.68 -2.38
C GLY A 264 -28.98 -0.25 -1.38
N THR A 265 -29.30 -0.22 -0.08
CA THR A 265 -28.40 0.28 0.98
C THR A 265 -27.15 -0.56 1.22
N ASP A 266 -27.18 -1.84 0.83
CA ASP A 266 -26.07 -2.80 0.96
C ASP A 266 -25.64 -3.36 -0.40
N LEU A 267 -25.80 -2.57 -1.48
CA LEU A 267 -25.52 -2.99 -2.85
C LEU A 267 -24.07 -3.48 -3.02
N ARG A 268 -23.90 -4.73 -3.46
CA ARG A 268 -22.61 -5.36 -3.78
C ARG A 268 -22.48 -5.62 -5.28
N ALA A 269 -21.25 -5.88 -5.73
CA ALA A 269 -21.01 -6.24 -7.12
C ALA A 269 -21.70 -7.56 -7.52
N GLU A 270 -21.81 -8.49 -6.56
CA GLU A 270 -22.52 -9.76 -6.75
C GLU A 270 -24.02 -9.55 -6.97
N ASP A 271 -24.66 -8.63 -6.22
CA ASP A 271 -26.08 -8.34 -6.38
C ASP A 271 -26.39 -7.75 -7.78
N ILE A 272 -25.48 -6.90 -8.28
CA ILE A 272 -25.56 -6.37 -9.65
C ILE A 272 -25.41 -7.50 -10.67
N ALA A 273 -24.45 -8.39 -10.47
CA ALA A 273 -24.19 -9.52 -11.35
C ALA A 273 -25.31 -10.57 -11.33
N ASP A 274 -26.04 -10.70 -10.23
CA ASP A 274 -27.23 -11.54 -10.13
C ASP A 274 -28.47 -10.88 -10.76
N THR A 275 -28.57 -9.55 -10.72
CA THR A 275 -29.73 -8.82 -11.26
C THR A 275 -29.66 -8.65 -12.78
N ALA A 276 -28.53 -8.22 -13.31
CA ALA A 276 -28.35 -7.86 -14.72
C ALA A 276 -28.75 -8.94 -15.75
N PRO A 277 -28.48 -10.25 -15.55
CA PRO A 277 -28.86 -11.29 -16.51
C PRO A 277 -30.37 -11.46 -16.71
N HIS A 278 -31.19 -10.98 -15.78
CA HIS A 278 -32.65 -11.10 -15.84
C HIS A 278 -33.31 -9.91 -16.56
N MET A 279 -32.52 -8.94 -17.02
CA MET A 279 -33.02 -7.73 -17.67
C MET A 279 -33.10 -7.91 -19.18
N GLU A 280 -34.29 -7.78 -19.75
CA GLU A 280 -34.47 -7.90 -21.19
C GLU A 280 -33.85 -6.71 -21.95
N GLY A 281 -33.04 -7.02 -22.97
CA GLY A 281 -32.43 -6.02 -23.84
C GLY A 281 -31.42 -5.10 -23.16
N LEU A 282 -30.81 -5.54 -22.05
CA LEU A 282 -29.80 -4.77 -21.32
C LEU A 282 -28.65 -4.35 -22.26
N ALA A 283 -28.44 -3.04 -22.36
CA ALA A 283 -27.43 -2.46 -23.25
C ALA A 283 -26.28 -1.80 -22.50
N LEU A 284 -26.45 -1.38 -21.24
CA LEU A 284 -25.42 -0.75 -20.43
C LEU A 284 -25.66 -1.01 -18.93
N VAL A 285 -24.60 -1.29 -18.19
CA VAL A 285 -24.60 -1.28 -16.71
C VAL A 285 -23.75 -0.10 -16.24
N VAL A 286 -24.29 0.74 -15.37
CA VAL A 286 -23.57 1.85 -14.72
C VAL A 286 -23.50 1.60 -13.23
N VAL A 287 -22.31 1.69 -12.63
CA VAL A 287 -22.08 1.56 -11.18
C VAL A 287 -21.57 2.89 -10.63
N ASP A 288 -22.38 3.57 -9.83
CA ASP A 288 -22.10 4.90 -9.26
C ASP A 288 -22.32 4.89 -7.73
N ARG A 289 -21.27 4.69 -6.91
CA ARG A 289 -19.83 4.73 -7.21
C ARG A 289 -19.04 3.70 -6.40
N LEU A 290 -17.88 3.34 -6.91
CA LEU A 290 -16.82 2.68 -6.16
C LEU A 290 -16.13 3.73 -5.29
N GLN A 291 -16.17 3.57 -3.97
CA GLN A 291 -15.60 4.54 -3.03
C GLN A 291 -14.21 4.11 -2.55
N ALA A 292 -13.17 4.85 -2.94
CA ALA A 292 -11.78 4.59 -2.59
C ALA A 292 -11.56 4.53 -1.07
N ALA A 293 -12.19 5.44 -0.33
CA ALA A 293 -12.16 5.41 1.13
C ALA A 293 -13.02 4.24 1.66
N HIS A 294 -12.46 3.46 2.59
CA HIS A 294 -13.23 2.40 3.24
C HIS A 294 -14.41 2.97 4.03
N SER A 295 -15.61 2.45 3.75
CA SER A 295 -16.86 2.77 4.44
C SER A 295 -17.54 1.48 4.89
N ALA A 296 -17.73 1.32 6.20
CA ALA A 296 -18.41 0.15 6.75
C ALA A 296 -19.90 0.04 6.31
N ARG A 297 -20.48 1.16 5.83
CA ARG A 297 -21.87 1.24 5.36
C ARG A 297 -22.03 0.98 3.87
N LEU A 298 -20.94 0.93 3.11
CA LEU A 298 -20.97 0.80 1.66
C LEU A 298 -20.09 -0.38 1.23
N PRO A 299 -20.68 -1.50 0.77
CA PRO A 299 -19.91 -2.67 0.38
C PRO A 299 -18.94 -2.41 -0.77
N LEU A 300 -19.31 -1.54 -1.73
CA LEU A 300 -18.48 -1.07 -2.83
C LEU A 300 -17.49 0.03 -2.37
N SER A 301 -16.67 -0.27 -1.34
CA SER A 301 -15.68 0.67 -0.82
C SER A 301 -14.38 0.06 -0.26
N GLY A 302 -13.30 0.84 -0.29
CA GLY A 302 -12.00 0.50 0.30
C GLY A 302 -11.35 -0.76 -0.27
N GLU A 303 -10.81 -1.60 0.62
CA GLU A 303 -10.05 -2.82 0.27
C GLU A 303 -10.85 -3.87 -0.51
N ARG A 304 -12.19 -3.74 -0.59
CA ARG A 304 -13.06 -4.68 -1.35
C ARG A 304 -13.20 -4.31 -2.82
N LEU A 305 -12.73 -3.13 -3.22
CA LEU A 305 -12.88 -2.64 -4.59
C LEU A 305 -12.20 -3.52 -5.65
N PRO A 306 -11.01 -4.12 -5.43
CA PRO A 306 -10.41 -5.03 -6.41
C PRO A 306 -11.28 -6.25 -6.69
N ASP A 307 -11.82 -6.87 -5.64
CA ASP A 307 -12.73 -8.03 -5.78
C ASP A 307 -14.02 -7.63 -6.51
N ALA A 308 -14.61 -6.49 -6.14
CA ALA A 308 -15.79 -5.95 -6.81
C ALA A 308 -15.54 -5.65 -8.29
N SER A 309 -14.38 -5.06 -8.63
CA SER A 309 -13.98 -4.78 -10.00
C SER A 309 -13.85 -6.05 -10.83
N GLN A 310 -13.30 -7.12 -10.26
CA GLN A 310 -13.19 -8.42 -10.91
C GLN A 310 -14.56 -9.05 -11.21
N VAL A 311 -15.52 -8.90 -10.30
CA VAL A 311 -16.92 -9.34 -10.50
C VAL A 311 -17.55 -8.55 -11.64
N LEU A 312 -17.41 -7.22 -11.64
CA LEU A 312 -17.95 -6.35 -12.69
C LEU A 312 -17.32 -6.61 -14.07
N ALA A 313 -16.01 -6.85 -14.14
CA ALA A 313 -15.32 -7.22 -15.37
C ALA A 313 -15.77 -8.59 -15.90
N THR A 314 -16.13 -9.52 -14.99
CA THR A 314 -16.66 -10.83 -15.37
C THR A 314 -18.10 -10.69 -15.88
N LEU A 315 -18.92 -9.89 -15.21
CA LEU A 315 -20.28 -9.54 -15.65
C LEU A 315 -20.29 -8.96 -17.06
N ALA A 316 -19.39 -8.00 -17.35
CA ALA A 316 -19.27 -7.39 -18.66
C ALA A 316 -19.06 -8.45 -19.76
N ARG A 317 -18.09 -9.35 -19.53
CA ARG A 317 -17.71 -10.43 -20.44
C ARG A 317 -18.82 -11.46 -20.62
N ASP A 318 -19.48 -11.87 -19.55
CA ASP A 318 -20.50 -12.91 -19.56
C ASP A 318 -21.78 -12.47 -20.28
N LEU A 319 -22.20 -11.22 -20.07
CA LEU A 319 -23.38 -10.66 -20.73
C LEU A 319 -23.08 -10.02 -22.09
N HIS A 320 -21.81 -9.83 -22.43
CA HIS A 320 -21.37 -9.07 -23.60
C HIS A 320 -22.01 -7.67 -23.66
N VAL A 321 -22.02 -7.00 -22.50
CA VAL A 321 -22.59 -5.65 -22.28
C VAL A 321 -21.50 -4.77 -21.69
N PRO A 322 -21.38 -3.49 -22.08
CA PRO A 322 -20.44 -2.57 -21.42
C PRO A 322 -20.81 -2.35 -19.95
N VAL A 323 -19.82 -2.41 -19.07
CA VAL A 323 -19.97 -2.03 -17.66
C VAL A 323 -19.16 -0.76 -17.42
N LEU A 324 -19.82 0.30 -16.95
CA LEU A 324 -19.21 1.59 -16.64
C LEU A 324 -19.22 1.79 -15.13
N ALA A 325 -18.06 1.78 -14.49
CA ALA A 325 -17.94 2.03 -13.05
C ALA A 325 -17.29 3.39 -12.78
N VAL A 326 -17.83 4.15 -11.84
CA VAL A 326 -17.27 5.43 -11.40
C VAL A 326 -16.49 5.23 -10.11
N VAL A 327 -15.22 5.59 -10.08
CA VAL A 327 -14.39 5.61 -8.87
C VAL A 327 -14.02 7.04 -8.49
N ASP A 328 -14.06 7.32 -7.20
CA ASP A 328 -13.86 8.67 -6.66
C ASP A 328 -12.43 9.01 -6.28
N SER A 329 -11.48 8.47 -7.03
CA SER A 329 -10.06 8.66 -6.80
C SER A 329 -9.30 8.69 -8.11
N ASP A 330 -8.22 9.47 -8.10
CA ASP A 330 -7.18 9.54 -9.12
C ASP A 330 -5.87 8.87 -8.65
N ASP A 331 -5.88 8.14 -7.53
CA ASP A 331 -4.69 7.43 -7.02
C ASP A 331 -4.29 6.31 -7.99
N PRO A 332 -3.12 6.40 -8.65
CA PRO A 332 -2.68 5.39 -9.62
C PRO A 332 -2.49 4.01 -8.99
N THR A 333 -2.23 3.93 -7.68
CA THR A 333 -2.07 2.65 -6.97
C THR A 333 -3.40 1.91 -6.90
N LEU A 334 -4.46 2.58 -6.43
CA LEU A 334 -5.80 2.01 -6.39
C LEU A 334 -6.29 1.69 -7.80
N LEU A 335 -6.15 2.62 -8.74
CA LEU A 335 -6.59 2.44 -10.12
C LEU A 335 -5.92 1.25 -10.81
N GLY A 336 -4.64 1.00 -10.52
CA GLY A 336 -3.93 -0.19 -11.00
C GLY A 336 -4.44 -1.51 -10.39
N LEU A 337 -4.95 -1.48 -9.15
CA LEU A 337 -5.53 -2.67 -8.51
C LEU A 337 -6.93 -3.03 -9.02
N LEU A 338 -7.66 -2.06 -9.57
CA LEU A 338 -9.00 -2.30 -10.14
C LEU A 338 -8.94 -3.00 -11.50
N ASP A 339 -7.77 -3.02 -12.15
CA ASP A 339 -7.52 -3.76 -13.40
C ASP A 339 -8.63 -3.59 -14.45
N ALA A 340 -9.06 -2.34 -14.71
CA ALA A 340 -10.10 -2.07 -15.71
C ALA A 340 -9.56 -2.26 -17.14
N ASP A 341 -10.45 -2.54 -18.10
CA ASP A 341 -10.04 -2.70 -19.50
C ASP A 341 -9.78 -1.34 -20.18
N VAL A 342 -10.58 -0.33 -19.82
CA VAL A 342 -10.46 1.06 -20.25
C VAL A 342 -10.59 1.97 -19.03
N MET A 343 -9.75 2.99 -18.91
CA MET A 343 -9.77 3.96 -17.83
C MET A 343 -9.87 5.39 -18.38
N VAL A 344 -10.87 6.11 -17.90
CA VAL A 344 -11.23 7.48 -18.28
C VAL A 344 -10.95 8.37 -17.07
N MET A 345 -9.82 9.08 -17.09
CA MET A 345 -9.36 9.91 -15.97
C MET A 345 -9.71 11.37 -16.18
N LEU A 346 -10.35 12.00 -15.20
CA LEU A 346 -10.72 13.41 -15.23
C LEU A 346 -9.71 14.23 -14.43
N THR A 347 -9.07 15.18 -15.11
CA THR A 347 -8.09 16.07 -14.51
C THR A 347 -8.55 17.52 -14.69
N ALA A 348 -8.58 18.27 -13.59
CA ALA A 348 -8.88 19.70 -13.64
C ALA A 348 -7.83 20.42 -14.48
N THR A 349 -8.26 21.35 -15.33
CA THR A 349 -7.35 22.20 -16.11
C THR A 349 -7.16 23.56 -15.43
N ALA A 350 -6.20 24.36 -15.90
CA ALA A 350 -6.02 25.73 -15.43
C ALA A 350 -7.23 26.63 -15.75
N ASP A 351 -8.02 26.28 -16.77
CA ASP A 351 -9.31 26.91 -17.06
C ASP A 351 -10.40 26.21 -16.22
N PRO A 352 -10.99 26.88 -15.22
CA PRO A 352 -12.06 26.29 -14.41
C PRO A 352 -13.31 25.92 -15.24
N GLY A 353 -13.44 26.45 -16.46
CA GLY A 353 -14.46 26.07 -17.43
C GLY A 353 -14.12 24.81 -18.23
N LYS A 354 -12.97 24.16 -17.99
CA LYS A 354 -12.55 22.94 -18.72
C LYS A 354 -11.95 21.88 -17.80
N VAL A 355 -12.30 20.64 -18.09
CA VAL A 355 -11.76 19.41 -17.50
C VAL A 355 -11.16 18.60 -18.64
N GLN A 356 -9.90 18.16 -18.47
CA GLN A 356 -9.26 17.26 -19.40
C GLN A 356 -9.68 15.83 -19.06
N VAL A 357 -10.04 15.08 -20.08
CA VAL A 357 -10.32 13.65 -19.96
C VAL A 357 -9.24 12.89 -20.71
N THR A 358 -8.53 12.02 -20.01
CA THR A 358 -7.51 11.14 -20.60
C THR A 358 -8.04 9.72 -20.63
N VAL A 359 -8.00 9.08 -21.80
CA VAL A 359 -8.47 7.71 -22.02
C VAL A 359 -7.26 6.80 -22.17
N THR A 360 -7.18 5.80 -21.29
CA THR A 360 -6.12 4.79 -21.29
C THR A 360 -6.73 3.40 -21.44
N GLU A 361 -6.06 2.54 -22.17
CA GLU A 361 -6.42 1.14 -22.36
C GLU A 361 -5.30 0.24 -21.82
N ARG A 362 -5.67 -0.82 -21.09
CA ARG A 362 -4.75 -1.64 -20.30
C ARG A 362 -3.48 -2.06 -21.05
N ASP A 363 -3.62 -2.50 -22.29
CA ASP A 363 -2.51 -3.03 -23.09
C ASP A 363 -1.87 -1.99 -24.04
N PHE A 364 -2.50 -0.82 -24.22
CA PHE A 364 -2.12 0.17 -25.23
C PHE A 364 -1.72 1.54 -24.64
N GLY A 365 -1.88 1.73 -23.33
CA GLY A 365 -1.61 3.01 -22.67
C GLY A 365 -2.62 4.08 -23.09
N THR A 366 -2.20 5.35 -23.17
CA THR A 366 -3.09 6.45 -23.57
C THR A 366 -3.49 6.33 -25.03
N ILE A 367 -4.78 6.14 -25.28
CA ILE A 367 -5.37 5.99 -26.62
C ILE A 367 -6.08 7.25 -27.11
N GLY A 368 -6.43 8.17 -26.20
CA GLY A 368 -7.13 9.39 -26.57
C GLY A 368 -7.22 10.41 -25.43
N SER A 369 -7.59 11.64 -25.79
CA SER A 369 -7.90 12.70 -24.83
C SER A 369 -8.94 13.66 -25.38
N ALA A 370 -9.77 14.22 -24.50
CA ALA A 370 -10.80 15.20 -24.84
C ALA A 370 -10.89 16.32 -23.78
N TYR A 371 -11.45 17.46 -24.13
CA TYR A 371 -11.82 18.49 -23.16
C TYR A 371 -13.34 18.52 -22.98
N LEU A 372 -13.78 18.57 -21.73
CA LEU A 372 -15.16 18.75 -21.35
C LEU A 372 -15.33 20.04 -20.54
N GLN A 373 -16.45 20.70 -20.69
CA GLN A 373 -16.83 21.85 -19.87
C GLN A 373 -17.78 21.38 -18.75
N PRO A 374 -17.38 21.49 -17.46
CA PRO A 374 -18.26 21.15 -16.35
C PRO A 374 -19.37 22.19 -16.20
N ASP A 375 -20.62 21.74 -16.28
CA ASP A 375 -21.83 22.54 -16.01
C ASP A 375 -22.54 21.97 -14.78
N LEU A 376 -21.87 22.09 -13.64
CA LEU A 376 -22.29 21.45 -12.38
C LEU A 376 -23.62 22.00 -11.85
N ILE A 377 -23.95 23.25 -12.18
CA ILE A 377 -25.21 23.89 -11.80
C ILE A 377 -26.39 23.15 -12.45
N HIS A 378 -26.22 22.64 -13.67
CA HIS A 378 -27.21 21.87 -14.41
C HIS A 378 -26.92 20.35 -14.42
N ALA A 379 -26.06 19.88 -13.50
CA ALA A 379 -25.69 18.47 -13.34
C ALA A 379 -25.26 17.76 -14.64
N ARG A 380 -24.44 18.42 -15.47
CA ARG A 380 -23.96 17.83 -16.74
C ARG A 380 -22.54 18.26 -17.11
N PHE A 381 -22.00 17.60 -18.13
CA PHE A 381 -20.84 18.07 -18.90
C PHE A 381 -21.28 18.50 -20.30
N LEU A 382 -20.56 19.44 -20.88
CA LEU A 382 -20.69 19.87 -22.27
C LEU A 382 -19.39 19.55 -23.01
N ASP A 383 -19.44 19.30 -24.31
CA ASP A 383 -18.22 19.15 -25.11
C ASP A 383 -17.47 20.49 -25.24
N ALA A 384 -16.16 20.45 -25.04
CA ALA A 384 -15.26 21.58 -25.32
C ALA A 384 -14.30 21.32 -26.50
N GLY A 385 -14.54 20.26 -27.29
CA GLY A 385 -13.77 19.86 -28.48
C GLY A 385 -12.73 18.76 -28.25
N ALA A 386 -12.17 18.21 -29.34
CA ALA A 386 -11.10 17.21 -29.29
C ALA A 386 -9.74 17.85 -28.97
N ALA A 387 -8.99 17.26 -28.05
CA ALA A 387 -7.61 17.67 -27.80
C ALA A 387 -6.69 17.11 -28.91
N PRO A 388 -5.69 17.86 -29.43
CA PRO A 388 -4.79 17.35 -30.47
C PRO A 388 -4.02 16.11 -30.00
N LEU A 389 -4.03 15.06 -30.82
CA LEU A 389 -3.14 13.90 -30.67
C LEU A 389 -1.78 14.23 -31.29
N GLY A 390 -0.84 14.69 -30.47
CA GLY A 390 0.59 14.73 -30.84
C GLY A 390 1.31 16.04 -30.52
N ARG A 391 2.42 15.90 -29.79
CA ARG A 391 3.35 16.92 -29.24
C ARG A 391 2.70 17.87 -28.24
N ALA A 392 3.23 17.83 -27.02
CA ALA A 392 3.03 18.85 -26.00
C ALA A 392 3.56 20.20 -26.51
N ASP A 393 2.78 20.88 -27.34
CA ASP A 393 2.94 22.30 -27.57
C ASP A 393 2.71 22.98 -26.23
N SER A 394 3.79 23.62 -25.78
CA SER A 394 3.93 24.23 -24.47
C SER A 394 2.87 25.32 -24.31
N PRO A 395 1.99 25.27 -23.29
CA PRO A 395 1.14 26.40 -22.99
C PRO A 395 2.01 27.52 -22.42
N GLU A 396 1.80 28.73 -22.93
CA GLU A 396 2.34 29.96 -22.36
C GLU A 396 2.14 29.95 -20.84
N GLY A 397 3.23 30.26 -20.13
CA GLY A 397 3.48 29.79 -18.78
C GLY A 397 2.41 30.16 -17.74
N PRO A 398 2.05 29.22 -16.84
CA PRO A 398 1.26 29.55 -15.66
C PRO A 398 2.08 30.47 -14.76
N GLY A 399 1.47 31.54 -14.25
CA GLY A 399 2.13 32.42 -13.29
C GLY A 399 2.75 31.63 -12.12
N LEU A 400 3.91 32.09 -11.64
CA LEU A 400 4.79 31.42 -10.65
C LEU A 400 4.06 30.82 -9.43
N SER A 401 2.89 31.36 -9.06
CA SER A 401 2.05 30.85 -7.96
C SER A 401 1.29 29.55 -8.28
N ALA A 402 0.86 29.34 -9.54
CA ALA A 402 0.14 28.14 -9.96
C ALA A 402 1.08 26.98 -10.33
N ALA A 403 2.27 27.29 -10.85
CA ALA A 403 3.28 26.29 -11.19
C ALA A 403 3.84 25.57 -9.94
N ALA A 404 4.01 26.30 -8.84
CA ALA A 404 4.53 25.76 -7.57
C ALA A 404 3.57 24.85 -6.81
N GLY A 405 2.27 24.79 -7.16
CA GLY A 405 1.27 24.05 -6.38
C GLY A 405 0.55 22.91 -7.10
N GLY A 406 0.95 22.56 -8.33
CA GLY A 406 0.20 21.63 -9.19
C GLY A 406 1.04 20.57 -9.91
N THR A 407 0.50 20.03 -11.02
CA THR A 407 1.11 18.96 -11.84
C THR A 407 2.53 19.28 -12.32
N ALA A 408 2.84 20.55 -12.60
CA ALA A 408 4.19 20.98 -12.96
C ALA A 408 5.21 20.78 -11.82
N ALA A 409 4.79 20.94 -10.55
CA ALA A 409 5.64 20.69 -9.40
C ALA A 409 5.93 19.20 -9.24
N LEU A 410 4.92 18.35 -9.46
CA LEU A 410 5.06 16.89 -9.50
C LEU A 410 5.93 16.42 -10.66
N GLU A 411 5.73 16.97 -11.86
CA GLU A 411 6.52 16.64 -13.04
C GLU A 411 7.99 17.05 -12.86
N LEU A 412 8.26 18.22 -12.28
CA LEU A 412 9.61 18.62 -11.93
C LEU A 412 10.21 17.70 -10.86
N ALA A 413 9.41 17.28 -9.87
CA ALA A 413 9.84 16.34 -8.84
C ALA A 413 10.17 14.95 -9.41
N GLU A 414 9.42 14.47 -10.40
CA GLU A 414 9.70 13.21 -11.10
C GLU A 414 10.89 13.33 -12.06
N ALA A 415 10.97 14.40 -12.84
CA ALA A 415 12.08 14.63 -13.76
C ALA A 415 13.41 14.84 -13.01
N ALA A 416 13.34 15.33 -11.77
CA ALA A 416 14.46 15.44 -10.85
C ALA A 416 14.86 14.12 -10.20
N LEU A 417 13.99 13.10 -10.16
CA LEU A 417 14.26 11.84 -9.47
C LEU A 417 15.57 11.19 -9.92
N PRO A 418 15.88 11.01 -11.22
CA PRO A 418 17.12 10.33 -11.65
C PRO A 418 18.39 11.06 -11.20
N TYR A 419 18.35 12.38 -11.11
CA TYR A 419 19.49 13.22 -10.73
C TYR A 419 19.63 13.40 -9.21
N THR A 420 18.51 13.30 -8.47
CA THR A 420 18.49 13.47 -7.01
C THR A 420 18.59 12.13 -6.27
N SER A 421 18.30 11.00 -6.93
CA SER A 421 18.50 9.65 -6.40
C SER A 421 19.93 9.11 -6.61
N GLY A 422 20.80 9.89 -7.25
CA GLY A 422 22.16 9.48 -7.60
C GLY A 422 22.26 8.54 -8.81
N GLY A 423 21.14 8.25 -9.48
CA GLY A 423 21.11 7.40 -10.68
C GLY A 423 21.84 8.01 -11.88
N HIS A 424 21.87 9.34 -11.98
CA HIS A 424 22.47 10.07 -13.11
C HIS A 424 23.30 11.26 -12.64
N ARG A 425 24.48 11.45 -13.26
CA ARG A 425 25.41 12.57 -13.03
C ARG A 425 25.36 13.56 -14.20
N GLY A 426 25.73 14.82 -13.97
CA GLY A 426 25.90 15.81 -15.04
C GLY A 426 25.19 17.15 -14.85
N ILE A 427 24.51 17.36 -13.71
CA ILE A 427 24.02 18.69 -13.30
C ILE A 427 24.79 19.19 -12.07
N PRO A 428 24.96 20.52 -11.86
CA PRO A 428 25.68 21.05 -10.70
C PRO A 428 25.03 20.69 -9.35
N ALA A 429 25.87 20.61 -8.31
CA ALA A 429 25.45 20.29 -6.94
C ALA A 429 24.35 21.24 -6.42
N ALA A 430 24.46 22.54 -6.71
CA ALA A 430 23.47 23.54 -6.34
C ALA A 430 22.08 23.24 -6.93
N LEU A 431 22.00 22.94 -8.23
CA LEU A 431 20.73 22.59 -8.87
C LEU A 431 20.17 21.27 -8.34
N THR A 432 21.04 20.30 -8.07
CA THR A 432 20.64 19.00 -7.50
C THR A 432 20.05 19.17 -6.09
N HIS A 433 20.61 20.08 -5.28
CA HIS A 433 20.12 20.38 -3.94
C HIS A 433 18.73 21.01 -3.96
N GLU A 434 18.53 22.04 -4.79
CA GLU A 434 17.25 22.72 -4.92
C GLU A 434 16.16 21.79 -5.49
N LEU A 435 16.50 20.92 -6.45
CA LEU A 435 15.57 19.92 -6.97
C LEU A 435 15.22 18.85 -5.92
N ALA A 436 16.15 18.48 -5.03
CA ALA A 436 15.87 17.56 -3.93
C ALA A 436 14.97 18.20 -2.86
N ALA A 437 15.18 19.49 -2.55
CA ALA A 437 14.30 20.27 -1.69
C ALA A 437 12.90 20.43 -2.30
N TRP A 438 12.82 20.68 -3.61
CA TRP A 438 11.56 20.73 -4.35
C TRP A 438 10.79 19.41 -4.24
N ARG A 439 11.43 18.27 -4.55
CA ARG A 439 10.85 16.92 -4.40
C ARG A 439 10.35 16.65 -2.97
N THR A 440 11.06 17.20 -1.99
CA THR A 440 10.72 17.08 -0.58
C THR A 440 9.43 17.79 -0.22
N ALA A 441 9.30 19.05 -0.65
CA ALA A 441 8.14 19.87 -0.39
C ALA A 441 6.91 19.34 -1.16
N VAL A 442 7.09 18.85 -2.40
CA VAL A 442 6.03 18.16 -3.17
C VAL A 442 5.55 16.89 -2.44
N ALA A 443 6.46 16.03 -1.97
CA ALA A 443 6.10 14.81 -1.25
C ALA A 443 5.42 15.08 0.11
N GLY A 444 5.74 16.22 0.74
CA GLY A 444 5.11 16.67 1.99
C GLY A 444 3.79 17.42 1.81
N GLY A 445 3.41 17.78 0.57
CA GLY A 445 2.26 18.64 0.29
C GLY A 445 2.41 20.07 0.81
N ASP A 446 3.65 20.53 1.05
CA ASP A 446 3.94 21.84 1.63
C ASP A 446 4.06 22.92 0.55
N LEU A 447 2.92 23.56 0.25
CA LEU A 447 2.82 24.59 -0.78
C LEU A 447 3.61 25.87 -0.47
N ASP A 448 3.85 26.17 0.80
CA ASP A 448 4.58 27.37 1.18
C ASP A 448 6.09 27.12 1.08
N ALA A 449 6.56 25.93 1.46
CA ALA A 449 7.93 25.51 1.18
C ALA A 449 8.25 25.50 -0.33
N LEU A 450 7.32 25.09 -1.20
CA LEU A 450 7.51 25.14 -2.65
C LEU A 450 7.70 26.57 -3.18
N LYS A 451 6.97 27.55 -2.62
CA LYS A 451 7.15 28.97 -2.99
C LYS A 451 8.48 29.54 -2.50
N GLU A 452 8.96 29.10 -1.34
CA GLU A 452 10.25 29.53 -0.77
C GLU A 452 11.45 28.96 -1.55
N ILE A 453 11.35 27.73 -2.06
CA ILE A 453 12.41 27.04 -2.82
C ILE A 453 12.48 27.53 -4.28
N LEU A 454 11.35 27.95 -4.86
CA LEU A 454 11.27 28.27 -6.28
C LEU A 454 12.32 29.31 -6.77
N PRO A 455 12.60 30.42 -6.05
CA PRO A 455 13.58 31.41 -6.50
C PRO A 455 15.02 30.88 -6.54
N SER A 456 15.45 30.14 -5.52
CA SER A 456 16.79 29.54 -5.43
C SER A 456 16.97 28.42 -6.46
N LEU A 457 15.93 27.61 -6.68
CA LEU A 457 15.88 26.59 -7.73
C LEU A 457 16.08 27.17 -9.13
N LEU A 458 15.38 28.27 -9.46
CA LEU A 458 15.51 28.93 -10.75
C LEU A 458 16.87 29.60 -10.94
N GLN A 459 17.43 30.17 -9.87
CA GLN A 459 18.77 30.73 -9.89
C GLN A 459 19.83 29.65 -10.16
N ALA A 460 19.71 28.49 -9.49
CA ALA A 460 20.60 27.35 -9.70
C ALA A 460 20.45 26.75 -11.10
N ALA A 461 19.23 26.70 -11.65
CA ALA A 461 18.96 26.22 -13.00
C ALA A 461 19.54 27.15 -14.07
N ALA A 462 19.45 28.48 -13.87
CA ALA A 462 19.99 29.47 -14.80
C ALA A 462 21.53 29.50 -14.84
N ALA A 463 22.20 29.01 -13.79
CA ALA A 463 23.66 28.91 -13.74
C ALA A 463 24.23 27.71 -14.54
N VAL A 464 23.37 26.81 -15.05
CA VAL A 464 23.78 25.66 -15.85
C VAL A 464 23.91 26.08 -17.32
N SER A 465 25.14 26.07 -17.86
CA SER A 465 25.39 26.47 -19.26
C SER A 465 24.84 25.46 -20.28
N GLU A 466 24.93 24.16 -20.00
CA GLU A 466 24.34 23.09 -20.83
C GLU A 466 23.86 21.93 -19.94
N MET A 467 22.62 21.49 -20.14
CA MET A 467 22.08 20.28 -19.51
C MET A 467 22.62 19.02 -20.22
N PRO A 468 22.78 17.88 -19.52
CA PRO A 468 23.22 16.63 -20.14
C PRO A 468 22.35 16.24 -21.35
N ASP A 469 22.96 15.92 -22.50
CA ASP A 469 22.25 15.46 -23.70
C ASP A 469 21.83 13.98 -23.59
N THR A 470 21.07 13.68 -22.54
CA THR A 470 20.45 12.39 -22.27
C THR A 470 18.93 12.55 -22.36
N HIS A 471 18.19 11.44 -22.49
CA HIS A 471 16.73 11.48 -22.44
C HIS A 471 16.22 12.16 -21.15
N GLU A 472 16.87 11.87 -20.03
CA GLU A 472 16.51 12.42 -18.72
C GLU A 472 16.95 13.86 -18.53
N GLY A 473 18.08 14.27 -19.10
CA GLY A 473 18.53 15.67 -19.06
C GLY A 473 17.60 16.57 -19.87
N ARG A 474 17.12 16.08 -21.01
CA ARG A 474 16.07 16.73 -21.81
C ARG A 474 14.73 16.77 -21.08
N ARG A 475 14.36 15.72 -20.34
CA ARG A 475 13.16 15.67 -19.50
C ARG A 475 13.24 16.68 -18.34
N LEU A 476 14.38 16.75 -17.64
CA LEU A 476 14.61 17.72 -16.56
C LEU A 476 14.59 19.16 -17.08
N ALA A 477 15.27 19.42 -18.21
CA ALA A 477 15.24 20.72 -18.86
C ALA A 477 13.82 21.12 -19.29
N ALA A 478 13.02 20.18 -19.80
CA ALA A 478 11.63 20.42 -20.16
C ALA A 478 10.77 20.72 -18.92
N ALA A 479 10.97 20.02 -17.81
CA ALA A 479 10.21 20.22 -16.57
C ALA A 479 10.56 21.53 -15.83
N LEU A 480 11.74 22.11 -16.06
CA LEU A 480 12.14 23.42 -15.52
C LEU A 480 11.59 24.61 -16.33
N ARG A 481 11.19 24.41 -17.61
CA ARG A 481 10.68 25.47 -18.49
C ARG A 481 9.41 26.17 -17.98
N PRO A 482 8.41 25.48 -17.40
CA PRO A 482 7.20 26.13 -16.89
C PRO A 482 7.47 27.15 -15.79
N PHE A 483 8.60 27.02 -15.09
CA PHE A 483 8.99 27.84 -13.96
C PHE A 483 9.93 28.99 -14.35
N SER A 484 10.60 28.88 -15.50
CA SER A 484 11.54 29.89 -15.97
C SER A 484 10.82 30.93 -16.85
N THR A 485 10.92 32.20 -16.47
CA THR A 485 10.40 33.28 -17.32
C THR A 485 11.30 33.48 -18.54
N PRO A 486 10.75 33.74 -19.74
CA PRO A 486 11.58 34.19 -20.86
C PRO A 486 12.17 35.55 -20.52
N LYS A 487 13.50 35.61 -20.39
CA LYS A 487 14.24 36.86 -20.26
C LYS A 487 14.17 37.59 -21.59
N SER A 488 13.26 38.56 -21.71
CA SER A 488 13.36 39.61 -22.72
C SER A 488 14.68 40.35 -22.52
N ALA A 489 15.45 40.44 -23.60
CA ALA A 489 16.59 41.34 -23.67
C ALA A 489 16.07 42.78 -23.56
N ASP A 490 16.53 43.52 -22.55
CA ASP A 490 16.90 44.91 -22.74
C ASP A 490 17.90 45.37 -21.66
N THR A 491 19.03 45.83 -22.17
CA THR A 491 20.08 46.59 -21.50
C THR A 491 19.60 48.00 -21.17
N ALA A 492 19.87 48.49 -19.95
CA ALA A 492 20.60 49.74 -19.65
C ALA A 492 20.21 50.41 -18.32
N GLY A 493 21.22 50.65 -17.47
CA GLY A 493 21.41 51.92 -16.74
C GLY A 493 20.62 52.18 -15.45
N SER A 494 21.32 52.18 -14.31
CA SER A 494 21.62 53.41 -13.54
C SER A 494 21.89 53.12 -12.05
N ALA A 495 22.92 53.81 -11.55
CA ALA A 495 23.38 53.84 -10.17
C ALA A 495 22.60 54.83 -9.29
N HIS A 496 22.51 54.57 -7.96
CA HIS A 496 22.59 55.50 -6.80
C HIS A 496 22.35 54.70 -5.51
N GLN A 497 23.33 54.54 -4.59
CA GLN A 497 23.81 55.43 -3.50
C GLN A 497 22.99 55.39 -2.18
N ALA A 498 23.73 55.02 -1.11
CA ALA A 498 23.70 55.54 0.29
C ALA A 498 22.43 55.32 1.15
N ALA A 499 22.45 55.23 2.49
CA ALA A 499 23.42 55.01 3.58
C ALA A 499 22.64 55.08 4.92
N SER A 500 23.33 54.75 6.03
CA SER A 500 23.03 55.00 7.46
C SER A 500 22.15 53.95 8.18
N ALA A 501 22.53 53.28 9.28
CA ALA A 501 23.35 53.51 10.49
C ALA A 501 22.47 53.69 11.73
N GLY A 502 22.77 52.94 12.79
CA GLY A 502 22.19 53.13 14.13
C GLY A 502 22.29 51.91 15.05
N ALA A 503 23.47 51.68 15.62
CA ALA A 503 23.63 51.06 16.96
C ALA A 503 23.59 52.20 18.02
N PRO A 504 23.88 52.03 19.33
CA PRO A 504 24.31 50.85 20.11
C PRO A 504 23.79 50.79 21.60
N VAL A 505 24.41 49.91 22.43
CA VAL A 505 24.71 50.07 23.89
C VAL A 505 23.67 49.50 24.90
N HIS A 506 23.92 48.78 26.02
CA HIS A 506 25.09 48.37 26.84
C HIS A 506 24.78 47.08 27.64
N ALA A 507 25.84 46.42 28.12
CA ALA A 507 25.91 45.33 29.12
C ALA A 507 25.59 45.79 30.58
N PRO A 508 25.68 44.96 31.65
CA PRO A 508 26.97 44.43 32.15
C PRO A 508 26.94 43.01 32.80
N ALA A 509 28.16 42.55 33.09
CA ALA A 509 28.57 41.34 33.79
C ALA A 509 28.40 41.43 35.33
N ASP A 510 28.46 40.30 36.05
CA ASP A 510 29.59 39.94 36.94
C ASP A 510 29.40 38.56 37.64
N SER A 511 30.56 38.01 37.99
CA SER A 511 31.07 36.80 38.66
C SER A 511 30.35 36.13 39.85
N GLY A 512 30.71 34.85 40.08
CA GLY A 512 30.53 34.15 41.36
C GLY A 512 30.81 32.64 41.30
N GLN A 513 31.86 32.19 42.00
CA GLN A 513 32.33 30.80 42.15
C GLN A 513 31.41 29.92 43.01
N GLY A 514 31.53 28.58 42.91
CA GLY A 514 31.17 27.65 44.00
C GLY A 514 30.63 26.28 43.58
N GLN A 515 31.29 25.23 44.04
CA GLN A 515 30.95 23.80 43.97
C GLN A 515 29.59 23.44 44.59
N ASP A 516 28.91 22.42 44.06
CA ASP A 516 28.72 21.12 44.75
C ASP A 516 27.78 20.17 43.98
N ASP A 517 28.09 18.88 44.12
CA ASP A 517 27.39 17.70 43.62
C ASP A 517 25.90 17.67 43.98
N VAL A 518 25.01 17.51 42.98
CA VAL A 518 23.64 17.04 43.22
C VAL A 518 23.18 16.12 42.08
N ALA A 519 22.56 15.03 42.51
CA ALA A 519 22.15 13.83 41.81
C ALA A 519 21.38 14.02 40.49
N GLU A 520 21.48 12.98 39.66
CA GLU A 520 20.76 12.77 38.41
C GLU A 520 19.24 12.74 38.65
N ASP A 521 18.56 13.86 38.40
CA ASP A 521 17.10 13.88 38.28
C ASP A 521 16.71 13.39 36.87
N GLU A 522 16.28 12.13 36.83
CA GLU A 522 15.57 11.50 35.73
C GLU A 522 14.34 12.34 35.30
N ASP A 523 13.99 12.21 34.02
CA ASP A 523 12.89 12.87 33.34
C ASP A 523 11.63 13.06 34.20
N GLY A 524 11.43 14.31 34.62
CA GLY A 524 10.22 14.81 35.28
C GLY A 524 8.92 14.19 34.78
N GLU A 525 8.41 13.29 35.61
CA GLU A 525 7.03 12.96 35.95
C GLU A 525 5.97 13.24 34.87
N ASP A 526 5.64 12.18 34.10
CA ASP A 526 4.31 11.98 33.56
C ASP A 526 3.33 11.95 34.75
N GLY A 527 2.56 13.03 34.95
CA GLY A 527 1.65 13.21 36.09
C GLY A 527 0.43 12.28 36.08
N LEU A 528 0.63 10.99 36.31
CA LEU A 528 -0.41 10.02 36.65
C LEU A 528 -0.06 9.36 37.99
N ALA A 529 -0.98 9.42 38.94
CA ALA A 529 -0.79 8.89 40.28
C ALA A 529 -1.16 7.40 40.35
N PRO A 530 -0.58 6.61 41.28
CA PRO A 530 -0.97 5.23 41.49
C PRO A 530 -2.49 5.11 41.79
N GLY A 531 -3.25 4.52 40.87
CA GLY A 531 -4.71 4.46 40.91
C GLY A 531 -5.39 4.93 39.62
N ASP A 532 -4.77 5.83 38.85
CA ASP A 532 -5.29 6.32 37.55
C ASP A 532 -5.22 5.27 36.41
N GLU A 533 -4.89 4.03 36.75
CA GLU A 533 -4.52 2.93 35.84
C GLU A 533 -5.53 1.76 35.86
N GLU A 534 -6.43 1.71 36.86
CA GLU A 534 -7.47 0.67 36.99
C GLU A 534 -8.85 1.13 36.48
N ASP A 535 -9.14 2.44 36.56
CA ASP A 535 -10.38 3.04 36.05
C ASP A 535 -10.12 3.76 34.72
N GLU A 536 -10.13 3.02 33.60
CA GLU A 536 -10.21 3.63 32.26
C GLU A 536 -11.62 4.24 32.09
N PRO A 537 -11.81 5.57 32.06
CA PRO A 537 -13.14 6.14 31.85
C PRO A 537 -13.67 5.81 30.45
N GLU A 538 -14.98 5.58 30.32
CA GLU A 538 -15.64 5.42 29.02
C GLU A 538 -15.61 6.76 28.25
N GLY A 539 -14.64 6.89 27.32
CA GLY A 539 -14.58 7.98 26.32
C GLY A 539 -13.17 8.48 25.95
N HIS A 540 -12.99 8.83 24.66
CA HIS A 540 -11.91 9.60 24.00
C HIS A 540 -10.41 9.41 24.37
N VAL A 541 -10.01 8.39 25.11
CA VAL A 541 -8.58 8.08 25.37
C VAL A 541 -8.22 6.74 24.75
N PHE A 542 -7.11 6.68 24.00
CA PHE A 542 -6.65 5.44 23.37
C PHE A 542 -6.28 4.39 24.45
N PRO A 543 -7.00 3.26 24.55
CA PRO A 543 -6.87 2.32 25.68
C PRO A 543 -5.70 1.35 25.47
N ALA A 544 -4.49 1.88 25.45
CA ALA A 544 -3.28 1.13 25.09
C ALA A 544 -3.06 -0.10 25.99
N LEU A 545 -3.22 0.06 27.32
CA LEU A 545 -2.95 -1.01 28.27
C LEU A 545 -3.96 -2.16 28.13
N LYS A 546 -5.26 -1.85 28.02
CA LYS A 546 -6.31 -2.84 27.74
C LYS A 546 -6.05 -3.60 26.44
N ILE A 547 -5.71 -2.90 25.36
CA ILE A 547 -5.39 -3.55 24.07
C ILE A 547 -4.19 -4.47 24.21
N LEU A 548 -3.15 -4.08 24.95
CA LEU A 548 -1.98 -4.93 25.17
C LEU A 548 -2.34 -6.20 25.97
N LYS A 549 -3.11 -6.05 27.05
CA LYS A 549 -3.64 -7.19 27.84
C LYS A 549 -4.46 -8.14 26.97
N ASP A 550 -5.39 -7.61 26.18
CA ASP A 550 -6.24 -8.39 25.29
C ASP A 550 -5.41 -9.11 24.21
N SER A 551 -4.40 -8.46 23.67
CA SER A 551 -3.48 -9.05 22.68
C SER A 551 -2.76 -10.27 23.24
N VAL A 552 -2.25 -10.15 24.47
CA VAL A 552 -1.59 -11.26 25.19
C VAL A 552 -2.62 -12.35 25.53
N GLY A 553 -3.79 -11.98 26.04
CA GLY A 553 -4.85 -12.91 26.45
C GLY A 553 -5.45 -13.74 25.31
N ARG A 554 -5.48 -13.21 24.08
CA ARG A 554 -5.98 -13.91 22.88
C ARG A 554 -5.05 -15.01 22.38
N SER A 555 -3.80 -15.05 22.84
CA SER A 555 -2.81 -16.01 22.34
C SER A 555 -3.14 -17.43 22.78
N LYS A 556 -3.22 -18.35 21.81
CA LYS A 556 -3.42 -19.80 22.03
C LYS A 556 -2.25 -20.48 22.74
N MET A 557 -1.13 -19.78 22.95
CA MET A 557 0.04 -20.31 23.65
C MET A 557 -0.03 -20.14 25.17
N HIS A 558 -1.15 -19.59 25.69
CA HIS A 558 -1.39 -19.31 27.10
C HIS A 558 -0.22 -18.55 27.76
N PRO A 559 0.09 -17.33 27.28
CA PRO A 559 1.24 -16.59 27.77
C PRO A 559 1.16 -16.36 29.28
N ILE A 560 2.33 -16.31 29.93
CA ILE A 560 2.45 -15.99 31.35
C ILE A 560 2.82 -14.50 31.46
N PRO A 561 1.87 -13.58 31.73
CA PRO A 561 2.15 -12.15 31.74
C PRO A 561 2.96 -11.72 32.98
N VAL A 562 2.90 -12.47 34.08
CA VAL A 562 3.62 -12.16 35.32
C VAL A 562 4.38 -13.39 35.80
N ILE A 563 5.71 -13.28 35.86
CA ILE A 563 6.53 -14.30 36.52
C ILE A 563 6.42 -14.11 38.04
N ARG A 564 6.12 -15.19 38.76
CA ARG A 564 6.01 -15.20 40.24
C ARG A 564 7.37 -14.96 40.88
N THR A 565 7.39 -14.30 42.04
CA THR A 565 8.61 -13.90 42.76
C THR A 565 9.61 -15.04 42.96
N GLU A 566 9.15 -16.22 43.39
CA GLU A 566 10.00 -17.42 43.56
C GLU A 566 10.79 -17.81 42.30
N ALA A 567 10.20 -17.57 41.13
CA ALA A 567 10.81 -17.87 39.84
C ALA A 567 11.68 -16.72 39.31
N ARG A 568 11.64 -15.52 39.93
CA ARG A 568 12.46 -14.36 39.55
C ARG A 568 13.91 -14.55 40.00
N ASP A 569 14.09 -15.05 41.22
CA ASP A 569 15.40 -15.17 41.87
C ASP A 569 16.19 -16.41 41.41
N SER A 570 15.55 -17.34 40.70
CA SER A 570 16.09 -18.66 40.34
C SER A 570 16.18 -18.92 38.83
N ALA A 571 15.96 -17.90 38.00
CA ALA A 571 15.81 -18.08 36.55
C ALA A 571 16.48 -16.91 35.79
N PRO A 572 16.31 -16.76 34.46
CA PRO A 572 17.15 -15.85 33.67
C PRO A 572 16.84 -14.36 33.93
N TRP A 573 15.89 -14.06 34.80
CA TRP A 573 15.42 -12.71 35.05
C TRP A 573 16.45 -11.85 35.77
N THR A 574 17.35 -12.47 36.55
CA THR A 574 18.51 -11.79 37.14
C THR A 574 19.60 -11.47 36.12
N LEU A 575 19.62 -12.21 34.99
CA LEU A 575 20.55 -11.99 33.88
C LEU A 575 20.06 -10.89 32.95
N ILE A 576 18.75 -10.65 32.90
CA ILE A 576 18.15 -9.61 32.06
C ILE A 576 18.35 -8.25 32.70
N SER A 577 19.19 -7.43 32.09
CA SER A 577 19.41 -6.04 32.48
C SER A 577 18.82 -5.08 31.45
N GLU A 578 18.59 -3.83 31.86
CA GLU A 578 18.11 -2.78 30.94
C GLU A 578 19.11 -2.43 29.82
N HIS A 579 20.38 -2.83 29.99
CA HIS A 579 21.45 -2.59 29.04
C HIS A 579 21.54 -3.65 27.94
N MET A 580 20.68 -4.68 27.97
CA MET A 580 20.55 -5.69 26.92
C MET A 580 19.75 -5.19 25.70
N ASP A 581 19.48 -3.89 25.63
CA ASP A 581 18.77 -3.25 24.54
C ASP A 581 19.62 -2.99 23.29
N GLY A 582 20.95 -3.07 23.42
CA GLY A 582 21.87 -2.84 22.31
C GLY A 582 21.83 -1.42 21.81
N GLU A 583 21.54 -0.45 22.69
CA GLU A 583 21.48 0.96 22.31
C GLU A 583 22.77 1.34 21.56
N PRO A 584 22.68 1.81 20.30
CA PRO A 584 23.86 2.00 19.47
C PRO A 584 24.77 3.13 19.94
N ARG A 585 24.23 4.17 20.60
CA ARG A 585 24.88 5.41 21.07
C ARG A 585 26.34 5.56 20.63
N TRP A 586 26.51 6.24 19.51
CA TRP A 586 27.80 6.35 18.85
C TRP A 586 27.96 7.70 18.16
N VAL A 587 29.20 8.19 18.10
CA VAL A 587 29.62 9.39 17.40
C VAL A 587 30.83 9.02 16.56
N HIS A 588 30.90 9.58 15.35
CA HIS A 588 32.00 9.35 14.43
C HIS A 588 33.35 9.71 15.10
N PRO A 589 34.42 8.91 14.92
CA PRO A 589 35.71 9.13 15.60
C PRO A 589 36.30 10.54 15.42
N ASP A 590 36.09 11.13 14.24
CA ASP A 590 36.58 12.47 13.92
C ASP A 590 35.66 13.61 14.41
N VAL A 591 34.51 13.30 15.00
CA VAL A 591 33.53 14.29 15.47
C VAL A 591 33.62 14.43 16.99
N THR A 592 33.75 15.66 17.47
CA THR A 592 33.77 15.92 18.92
C THR A 592 32.36 16.11 19.44
N ALA A 593 31.99 15.37 20.49
CA ALA A 593 30.70 15.53 21.17
C ALA A 593 30.91 16.13 22.55
N THR A 594 30.39 17.34 22.78
CA THR A 594 30.51 18.07 24.05
C THR A 594 29.14 18.23 24.69
N ARG A 595 28.99 17.80 25.95
CA ARG A 595 27.74 17.95 26.68
C ARG A 595 27.61 19.37 27.25
N VAL A 596 26.63 20.12 26.78
CA VAL A 596 26.38 21.53 27.12
C VAL A 596 25.05 21.72 27.86
N PRO A 597 25.00 22.62 28.87
CA PRO A 597 23.75 22.95 29.55
C PRO A 597 22.85 23.79 28.65
N HIS A 598 21.56 23.46 28.63
CA HIS A 598 20.52 24.18 27.90
C HIS A 598 19.34 24.46 28.83
N ILE A 599 18.83 25.68 28.85
CA ILE A 599 17.65 26.04 29.66
C ILE A 599 16.45 26.09 28.73
N ARG A 600 15.47 25.22 28.97
CA ARG A 600 14.21 25.19 28.21
C ARG A 600 13.39 26.46 28.44
N ALA A 601 12.46 26.75 27.53
CA ALA A 601 11.54 27.89 27.68
C ALA A 601 10.71 27.87 28.98
N ASN A 602 10.51 26.69 29.57
CA ASN A 602 9.83 26.50 30.86
C ASN A 602 10.76 26.62 32.08
N GLY A 603 12.01 27.06 31.90
CA GLY A 603 13.01 27.22 32.95
C GLY A 603 13.74 25.93 33.36
N LYS A 604 13.34 24.76 32.83
CA LYS A 604 13.99 23.48 33.16
C LYS A 604 15.36 23.40 32.50
N ARG A 605 16.41 23.20 33.30
CA ARG A 605 17.76 22.88 32.80
C ARG A 605 17.78 21.45 32.26
N VAL A 606 18.21 21.30 31.02
CA VAL A 606 18.48 20.01 30.37
C VAL A 606 19.89 20.02 29.80
N ARG A 607 20.50 18.84 29.68
CA ARG A 607 21.81 18.69 29.05
C ARG A 607 21.59 18.26 27.60
N ARG A 608 22.23 18.94 26.64
CA ARG A 608 22.25 18.55 25.23
C ARG A 608 23.68 18.26 24.81
N ASP A 609 23.85 17.45 23.77
CA ASP A 609 25.18 17.25 23.20
C ASP A 609 25.34 18.15 21.97
N GLN A 610 26.37 18.98 22.01
CA GLN A 610 26.87 19.72 20.86
C GLN A 610 27.83 18.81 20.09
N LEU A 611 27.60 18.69 18.77
CA LEU A 611 28.47 17.94 17.87
C LEU A 611 29.28 18.92 17.02
N ASP A 612 30.59 18.89 17.20
CA ASP A 612 31.54 19.67 16.40
C ASP A 612 32.08 18.77 15.28
N VAL A 613 31.54 18.97 14.08
CA VAL A 613 31.92 18.22 12.87
C VAL A 613 33.04 19.00 12.16
N PRO A 614 34.22 18.40 11.94
CA PRO A 614 35.36 19.11 11.36
C PRO A 614 35.21 19.35 9.85
N ASP A 615 35.88 20.39 9.35
CA ASP A 615 35.91 20.76 7.92
C ASP A 615 36.43 19.65 6.99
N SER A 616 37.11 18.64 7.53
CA SER A 616 37.60 17.47 6.77
C SER A 616 36.47 16.63 6.15
N PHE A 617 35.22 16.81 6.59
CA PHE A 617 34.04 16.19 5.97
C PHE A 617 33.66 16.85 4.63
N GLY A 618 34.28 17.97 4.25
CA GLY A 618 34.12 18.63 2.96
C GLY A 618 32.83 19.44 2.83
N GLU A 619 32.32 19.62 1.61
CA GLU A 619 31.02 20.25 1.35
C GLU A 619 29.88 19.21 1.50
N GLY A 620 28.81 19.57 2.20
CA GLY A 620 27.67 18.69 2.46
C GLY A 620 26.63 19.30 3.38
N VAL A 621 25.53 18.58 3.62
CA VAL A 621 24.48 18.98 4.56
C VAL A 621 24.32 17.95 5.66
N LEU A 622 24.13 18.43 6.89
CA LEU A 622 23.83 17.57 8.02
C LEU A 622 22.34 17.23 7.99
N CYS A 623 22.02 15.95 7.91
CA CYS A 623 20.65 15.44 7.91
C CYS A 623 20.40 14.67 9.19
N LEU A 624 19.48 15.17 10.02
CA LEU A 624 18.96 14.46 11.17
C LEU A 624 17.71 13.68 10.75
N ILE A 625 17.69 12.41 11.14
CA ILE A 625 16.62 11.46 10.88
C ILE A 625 16.07 11.00 12.23
N ASP A 626 14.79 11.30 12.50
CA ASP A 626 14.05 10.89 13.70
C ASP A 626 12.93 9.90 13.32
N ARG A 627 13.02 8.66 13.81
CA ARG A 627 12.11 7.57 13.46
C ARG A 627 10.84 7.58 14.28
N ASN A 628 9.71 7.64 13.59
CA ASN A 628 8.39 7.66 14.20
C ASN A 628 8.02 6.31 14.83
N GLY A 629 7.81 6.31 16.15
CA GLY A 629 7.22 5.19 16.88
C GLY A 629 8.06 3.90 16.80
N SER A 630 9.35 3.99 17.13
CA SER A 630 10.28 2.85 17.09
C SER A 630 9.82 1.66 17.93
N PHE A 631 9.41 1.86 19.18
CA PHE A 631 8.95 0.75 20.04
C PHE A 631 7.63 0.10 19.56
N PRO A 632 6.56 0.85 19.25
CA PRO A 632 5.36 0.27 18.66
C PRO A 632 5.63 -0.44 17.34
N SER A 633 6.51 0.10 16.49
CA SER A 633 6.92 -0.57 15.24
C SER A 633 7.54 -1.94 15.51
N ALA A 634 8.38 -2.08 16.54
CA ALA A 634 8.98 -3.36 16.92
C ALA A 634 7.93 -4.43 17.29
N CYS A 635 6.81 -4.03 17.90
CA CYS A 635 5.70 -4.94 18.26
C CYS A 635 5.06 -5.68 17.07
N SER A 636 5.34 -5.29 15.82
CA SER A 636 4.84 -5.97 14.62
C SER A 636 5.33 -7.41 14.45
N ALA A 637 6.56 -7.71 14.89
CA ALA A 637 7.21 -9.00 14.64
C ALA A 637 8.34 -9.33 15.64
N VAL A 638 8.37 -8.68 16.81
CA VAL A 638 9.39 -8.98 17.82
C VAL A 638 9.31 -10.45 18.26
N PRO A 639 10.40 -11.23 18.19
CA PRO A 639 10.40 -12.63 18.60
C PRO A 639 10.38 -12.75 20.13
N LEU A 640 9.27 -13.23 20.67
CA LEU A 640 9.06 -13.38 22.12
C LEU A 640 8.75 -14.83 22.48
N ALA A 641 9.14 -15.24 23.69
CA ALA A 641 8.65 -16.48 24.28
C ALA A 641 7.41 -16.17 25.14
N PRO A 642 6.20 -16.63 24.79
CA PRO A 642 5.01 -16.33 25.60
C PRO A 642 5.06 -16.92 27.02
N ASN A 643 5.74 -18.04 27.18
CA ASN A 643 5.83 -18.79 28.44
C ASN A 643 7.16 -18.50 29.17
N LYS A 644 7.41 -19.19 30.29
CA LYS A 644 8.68 -19.08 31.03
C LYS A 644 9.84 -19.52 30.13
N LEU A 645 10.94 -18.77 30.19
CA LEU A 645 12.21 -19.19 29.60
C LEU A 645 12.78 -20.37 30.40
N LEU A 646 13.22 -21.40 29.68
CA LEU A 646 13.85 -22.58 30.26
C LEU A 646 15.35 -22.51 29.97
N HIS A 647 16.16 -22.98 30.91
CA HIS A 647 17.61 -23.09 30.69
C HIS A 647 17.85 -24.14 29.63
N THR A 648 18.38 -23.73 28.49
CA THR A 648 18.67 -24.62 27.36
C THR A 648 20.15 -24.90 27.21
N GLY A 649 21.02 -24.17 27.93
CA GLY A 649 22.45 -24.41 27.93
C GLY A 649 23.15 -23.88 26.67
N PRO A 650 24.42 -24.27 26.42
CA PRO A 650 25.13 -23.94 25.19
C PRO A 650 24.40 -24.51 23.96
N LEU A 651 24.50 -23.81 22.84
CA LEU A 651 23.89 -24.22 21.57
C LEU A 651 24.93 -24.20 20.44
N ASP A 652 24.96 -25.25 19.61
CA ASP A 652 25.82 -25.31 18.42
C ASP A 652 25.39 -24.29 17.35
N ALA A 653 24.09 -23.99 17.29
CA ALA A 653 23.50 -23.03 16.37
C ALA A 653 22.21 -22.44 16.94
N TYR A 654 21.81 -21.28 16.44
CA TYR A 654 20.54 -20.66 16.81
C TYR A 654 19.34 -21.45 16.27
N ASP A 655 18.42 -21.84 17.15
CA ASP A 655 17.13 -22.43 16.78
C ASP A 655 16.06 -21.34 16.57
N LYS A 656 15.60 -21.23 15.32
CA LYS A 656 14.56 -20.27 14.91
C LYS A 656 13.18 -20.55 15.53
N ALA A 657 12.94 -21.76 16.03
CA ALA A 657 11.72 -22.08 16.78
C ALA A 657 11.74 -21.51 18.21
N GLY A 658 12.92 -21.09 18.70
CA GLY A 658 13.14 -20.53 20.02
C GLY A 658 13.26 -19.00 20.03
N ALA A 659 12.83 -18.41 21.15
CA ALA A 659 13.08 -17.03 21.52
C ALA A 659 13.50 -16.94 23.00
N GLY A 660 14.35 -15.99 23.33
CA GLY A 660 14.97 -15.86 24.65
C GLY A 660 16.25 -15.03 24.63
N ILE A 661 17.13 -15.33 25.60
CA ILE A 661 18.44 -14.70 25.78
C ILE A 661 19.58 -15.70 25.59
N TYR A 662 20.73 -15.20 25.15
CA TYR A 662 21.89 -15.99 24.76
C TYR A 662 23.17 -15.32 25.25
N LEU A 663 24.08 -16.09 25.82
CA LEU A 663 25.43 -15.64 26.16
C LEU A 663 26.35 -15.96 24.99
N ILE A 664 26.93 -14.91 24.38
CA ILE A 664 27.76 -15.05 23.18
C ILE A 664 29.10 -14.35 23.33
N ASP A 665 30.08 -14.80 22.54
CA ASP A 665 31.29 -14.01 22.32
C ASP A 665 30.96 -12.71 21.56
N ILE A 666 31.71 -11.64 21.83
CA ILE A 666 31.61 -10.40 21.06
C ILE A 666 32.27 -10.64 19.68
N PRO A 667 31.51 -10.59 18.56
CA PRO A 667 32.09 -10.79 17.24
C PRO A 667 33.04 -9.64 16.89
N GLN A 668 34.09 -9.92 16.11
CA GLN A 668 34.97 -8.85 15.62
C GLN A 668 34.24 -7.93 14.64
N TRP A 669 34.42 -6.62 14.84
CA TRP A 669 33.87 -5.58 13.97
C TRP A 669 34.94 -4.54 13.63
N ASN A 670 35.44 -4.58 12.40
CA ASN A 670 36.61 -3.80 11.98
C ASN A 670 36.26 -2.48 11.29
N ARG A 671 34.99 -2.04 11.38
CA ARG A 671 34.52 -0.80 10.76
C ARG A 671 34.60 0.34 11.76
N THR A 672 35.06 1.50 11.29
CA THR A 672 35.16 2.74 12.08
C THR A 672 34.10 3.77 11.70
N ASP A 673 33.33 3.51 10.64
CA ASP A 673 32.28 4.39 10.10
C ASP A 673 30.86 4.02 10.59
N MET A 674 30.75 2.98 11.42
CA MET A 674 29.50 2.48 11.98
C MET A 674 29.76 1.85 13.35
N PRO A 675 28.90 2.04 14.36
CA PRO A 675 29.02 1.33 15.63
C PRO A 675 28.92 -0.19 15.46
N HIS A 676 29.46 -0.91 16.44
CA HIS A 676 29.30 -2.35 16.55
C HIS A 676 27.80 -2.74 16.45
N PRO A 677 27.44 -3.84 15.76
CA PRO A 677 26.04 -4.24 15.57
C PRO A 677 25.27 -4.54 16.86
N LEU A 678 25.99 -4.88 17.94
CA LEU A 678 25.43 -5.06 19.29
C LEU A 678 25.33 -3.76 20.10
N GLY A 679 25.66 -2.61 19.52
CA GLY A 679 25.69 -1.32 20.21
C GLY A 679 26.54 -1.37 21.48
N ARG A 680 26.08 -0.67 22.52
CA ARG A 680 26.79 -0.53 23.80
C ARG A 680 26.76 -1.76 24.70
N ILE A 681 26.11 -2.85 24.30
CA ILE A 681 26.18 -4.11 25.05
C ILE A 681 27.66 -4.55 25.19
N ILE A 682 28.48 -4.29 24.17
CA ILE A 682 29.90 -4.69 24.16
C ILE A 682 30.76 -3.92 25.17
N ASP A 683 30.29 -2.79 25.69
CA ASP A 683 31.03 -1.97 26.67
C ASP A 683 31.08 -2.66 28.04
N ARG A 684 30.28 -3.72 28.22
CA ARG A 684 30.03 -4.38 29.52
C ARG A 684 30.09 -5.90 29.40
N PRO A 685 31.22 -6.46 28.95
CA PRO A 685 31.37 -7.90 28.92
C PRO A 685 31.40 -8.47 30.34
N ASP A 686 31.07 -9.74 30.46
CA ASP A 686 31.37 -10.53 31.65
C ASP A 686 32.89 -10.73 31.81
N GLU A 687 33.28 -11.43 32.88
CA GLU A 687 34.68 -11.75 33.19
C GLU A 687 35.41 -12.52 32.08
N ASN A 688 34.67 -13.16 31.17
CA ASN A 688 35.20 -13.94 30.05
C ASN A 688 35.15 -13.18 28.72
N GLY A 689 34.78 -11.89 28.71
CA GLY A 689 34.65 -11.13 27.46
C GLY A 689 33.35 -11.37 26.69
N ARG A 690 32.32 -11.95 27.33
CA ARG A 690 31.07 -12.37 26.70
C ARG A 690 29.92 -11.47 27.10
N VAL A 691 28.84 -11.49 26.32
CA VAL A 691 27.68 -10.64 26.56
C VAL A 691 26.38 -11.41 26.44
N TRP A 692 25.43 -11.10 27.33
CA TRP A 692 24.06 -11.55 27.19
C TRP A 692 23.33 -10.70 26.17
N VAL A 693 22.73 -11.35 25.17
CA VAL A 693 21.94 -10.70 24.12
C VAL A 693 20.57 -11.34 24.00
N THR A 694 19.63 -10.61 23.39
CA THR A 694 18.28 -11.10 23.08
C THR A 694 18.21 -11.70 21.67
N THR A 695 17.11 -12.39 21.37
CA THR A 695 16.87 -13.02 20.05
C THR A 695 17.00 -12.06 18.85
N PRO A 696 16.53 -10.78 18.90
CA PRO A 696 16.76 -9.82 17.82
C PRO A 696 18.23 -9.64 17.43
N HIS A 697 19.14 -9.60 18.40
CA HIS A 697 20.57 -9.48 18.16
C HIS A 697 21.13 -10.72 17.45
N ILE A 698 20.78 -11.92 17.91
CA ILE A 698 21.20 -13.17 17.24
C ILE A 698 20.75 -13.18 15.78
N LYS A 699 19.49 -12.82 15.51
CA LYS A 699 18.96 -12.71 14.14
C LYS A 699 19.68 -11.65 13.31
N GLN A 700 20.13 -10.55 13.92
CA GLN A 700 20.94 -9.52 13.23
C GLN A 700 22.31 -10.07 12.86
N LEU A 701 22.99 -10.76 13.79
CA LEU A 701 24.29 -11.36 13.53
C LEU A 701 24.20 -12.43 12.42
N GLU A 702 23.17 -13.29 12.43
CA GLU A 702 22.95 -14.27 11.34
C GLU A 702 22.81 -13.58 9.97
N LYS A 703 22.08 -12.47 9.91
CA LYS A 703 21.91 -11.69 8.68
C LYS A 703 23.25 -11.10 8.22
N LEU A 704 24.06 -10.59 9.12
CA LEU A 704 25.37 -10.00 8.81
C LEU A 704 26.38 -11.06 8.35
N VAL A 705 26.40 -12.25 8.98
CA VAL A 705 27.22 -13.38 8.52
C VAL A 705 26.81 -13.81 7.13
N ARG A 706 25.50 -13.98 6.88
CA ARG A 706 24.98 -14.35 5.55
C ARG A 706 25.29 -13.30 4.48
N ALA A 707 25.35 -12.02 4.86
CA ALA A 707 25.73 -10.92 3.96
C ALA A 707 27.25 -10.74 3.83
N GLY A 708 28.07 -11.56 4.52
CA GLY A 708 29.53 -11.49 4.47
C GLY A 708 30.15 -10.32 5.24
N HIS A 709 29.39 -9.65 6.11
CA HIS A 709 29.90 -8.57 6.97
C HIS A 709 30.54 -9.08 8.28
N LEU A 710 30.24 -10.33 8.66
CA LEU A 710 30.88 -11.05 9.76
C LEU A 710 31.39 -12.39 9.24
N ALA A 711 32.54 -12.84 9.73
CA ALA A 711 33.17 -14.06 9.24
C ALA A 711 32.39 -15.34 9.60
N ALA A 712 31.87 -15.40 10.82
CA ALA A 712 31.09 -16.53 11.33
C ALA A 712 30.16 -16.07 12.47
N MET A 713 29.18 -16.90 12.82
CA MET A 713 28.36 -16.68 14.01
C MET A 713 29.22 -16.88 15.27
N PRO A 714 29.08 -16.00 16.29
CA PRO A 714 29.75 -16.22 17.57
C PRO A 714 29.17 -17.46 18.27
N ALA A 715 30.00 -18.12 19.08
CA ALA A 715 29.57 -19.28 19.84
C ALA A 715 28.52 -18.89 20.88
N ILE A 716 27.48 -19.73 21.03
CA ILE A 716 26.46 -19.58 22.07
C ILE A 716 26.87 -20.46 23.26
N HIS A 717 27.44 -19.82 24.29
CA HIS A 717 27.99 -20.49 25.47
C HIS A 717 26.91 -20.88 26.47
N ASP A 718 25.81 -20.13 26.50
CA ASP A 718 24.67 -20.44 27.33
C ASP A 718 23.40 -19.80 26.74
N SER A 719 22.23 -20.32 27.10
CA SER A 719 20.97 -19.81 26.61
C SER A 719 19.79 -20.14 27.52
N TRP A 720 18.81 -19.24 27.51
CA TRP A 720 17.52 -19.45 28.13
C TRP A 720 16.43 -19.13 27.13
N THR A 721 15.72 -20.15 26.67
CA THR A 721 14.79 -20.04 25.54
C THR A 721 13.43 -20.65 25.83
N GLY A 722 12.44 -20.24 25.06
CA GLY A 722 11.11 -20.83 24.99
C GLY A 722 10.57 -20.74 23.57
N LYS A 723 9.42 -21.37 23.31
CA LYS A 723 8.83 -21.38 21.97
C LYS A 723 8.53 -19.96 21.48
N ALA A 724 9.07 -19.60 20.32
CA ALA A 724 8.93 -18.28 19.73
C ALA A 724 7.50 -17.99 19.27
N ASN A 725 7.10 -16.73 19.43
CA ASN A 725 5.88 -16.15 18.90
C ASN A 725 6.13 -14.68 18.53
N GLU A 726 6.26 -14.41 17.24
CA GLU A 726 6.42 -13.05 16.69
C GLU A 726 5.10 -12.26 16.63
N SER A 727 3.97 -12.96 16.74
CA SER A 727 2.63 -12.37 16.61
C SER A 727 2.01 -11.93 17.94
N LEU A 728 2.68 -12.15 19.08
CA LEU A 728 2.13 -11.91 20.41
C LEU A 728 1.65 -10.46 20.60
N PHE A 729 2.41 -9.48 20.10
CA PHE A 729 2.05 -8.06 20.16
C PHE A 729 1.49 -7.50 18.85
N LYS A 730 1.25 -8.35 17.84
CA LYS A 730 0.75 -7.90 16.53
C LYS A 730 -0.61 -7.19 16.61
N PRO A 731 -1.62 -7.67 17.37
CA PRO A 731 -2.89 -6.95 17.49
C PRO A 731 -2.74 -5.57 18.16
N PHE A 732 -1.83 -5.46 19.13
CA PHE A 732 -1.49 -4.18 19.76
C PHE A 732 -0.80 -3.23 18.77
N TYR A 733 0.14 -3.72 17.95
CA TYR A 733 0.74 -2.96 16.87
C TYR A 733 -0.30 -2.45 15.86
N GLU A 734 -1.24 -3.30 15.43
CA GLU A 734 -2.28 -2.92 14.46
C GLU A 734 -3.20 -1.84 15.00
N ALA A 735 -3.66 -1.99 16.25
CA ALA A 735 -4.52 -0.99 16.90
C ALA A 735 -3.80 0.34 17.13
N THR A 736 -2.54 0.31 17.58
CA THR A 736 -1.74 1.52 17.78
C THR A 736 -1.40 2.21 16.46
N ARG A 737 -1.15 1.45 15.39
CA ARG A 737 -0.92 1.99 14.04
C ARG A 737 -2.17 2.70 13.52
N LYS A 738 -3.34 2.07 13.65
CA LYS A 738 -4.63 2.66 13.24
C LYS A 738 -4.90 3.97 13.99
N ALA A 739 -4.80 3.94 15.32
CA ALA A 739 -5.03 5.14 16.14
C ALA A 739 -4.04 6.27 15.84
N ARG A 740 -2.78 5.96 15.52
CA ARG A 740 -1.81 6.97 15.09
C ARG A 740 -2.26 7.68 13.81
N THR A 741 -2.68 6.93 12.79
CA THR A 741 -3.11 7.51 11.51
C THR A 741 -4.26 8.50 11.71
N GLU A 742 -5.21 8.16 12.56
CA GLU A 742 -6.36 9.01 12.90
C GLU A 742 -5.92 10.24 13.73
N LEU A 743 -5.11 10.06 14.76
CA LEU A 743 -4.76 11.12 15.71
C LEU A 743 -3.66 12.07 15.22
N VAL A 744 -2.78 11.64 14.31
CA VAL A 744 -1.75 12.51 13.72
C VAL A 744 -2.39 13.65 12.92
N GLN A 745 -3.52 13.39 12.26
CA GLN A 745 -4.26 14.42 11.51
C GLN A 745 -4.96 15.42 12.43
N VAL A 746 -5.46 14.95 13.58
CA VAL A 746 -6.10 15.79 14.61
C VAL A 746 -5.08 16.64 15.37
N GLY A 747 -3.89 16.09 15.63
CA GLY A 747 -2.82 16.79 16.36
C GLY A 747 -3.16 17.10 17.82
N GLY A 748 -2.42 18.03 18.43
CA GLY A 748 -2.72 18.58 19.76
C GLY A 748 -2.66 17.57 20.92
N ASP A 749 -3.47 17.84 21.94
CA ASP A 749 -3.51 17.05 23.18
C ASP A 749 -4.02 15.60 23.00
N PRO A 750 -4.96 15.28 22.08
CA PRO A 750 -5.32 13.89 21.78
C PRO A 750 -4.13 13.04 21.32
N TYR A 751 -3.28 13.59 20.45
CA TYR A 751 -2.09 12.90 19.97
C TYR A 751 -1.00 12.77 21.05
N LYS A 752 -0.83 13.78 21.90
CA LYS A 752 0.07 13.70 23.08
C LYS A 752 -0.39 12.61 24.05
N ALA A 753 -1.67 12.63 24.41
CA ALA A 753 -2.26 11.63 25.30
C ALA A 753 -2.08 10.20 24.77
N TYR A 754 -2.30 9.99 23.47
CA TYR A 754 -2.03 8.72 22.80
C TYR A 754 -0.56 8.28 22.97
N LYS A 755 0.41 9.17 22.71
CA LYS A 755 1.84 8.86 22.86
C LYS A 755 2.18 8.47 24.30
N THR A 756 1.68 9.24 25.27
CA THR A 756 1.92 8.99 26.70
C THR A 756 1.35 7.62 27.10
N ARG A 757 0.10 7.32 26.74
CA ARG A 757 -0.54 6.03 27.07
C ARG A 757 0.18 4.84 26.43
N LEU A 758 0.65 5.00 25.20
CA LEU A 758 1.44 4.00 24.49
C LEU A 758 2.77 3.71 25.21
N SER A 759 3.47 4.77 25.62
CA SER A 759 4.73 4.67 26.39
C SER A 759 4.51 3.95 27.73
N ILE A 760 3.47 4.33 28.48
CA ILE A 760 3.12 3.70 29.76
C ILE A 760 2.84 2.20 29.58
N ALA A 761 1.99 1.82 28.62
CA ALA A 761 1.65 0.42 28.40
C ALA A 761 2.88 -0.46 28.13
N LEU A 762 3.83 0.04 27.36
CA LEU A 762 5.07 -0.68 27.04
C LEU A 762 6.06 -0.70 28.21
N ARG A 763 6.16 0.39 29.00
CA ARG A 763 6.99 0.42 30.22
C ARG A 763 6.49 -0.55 31.28
N LEU A 764 5.18 -0.76 31.38
CA LEU A 764 4.57 -1.71 32.32
C LEU A 764 4.97 -3.17 32.06
N LEU A 765 5.53 -3.53 30.89
CA LEU A 765 6.12 -4.86 30.68
C LEU A 765 7.22 -5.19 31.71
N TRP A 766 7.91 -4.17 32.22
CA TRP A 766 8.90 -4.29 33.29
C TRP A 766 8.87 -3.02 34.17
N PRO A 767 8.03 -2.98 35.21
CA PRO A 767 7.95 -1.84 36.11
C PRO A 767 9.27 -1.73 36.91
N LYS A 768 9.85 -0.52 36.96
CA LYS A 768 11.13 -0.26 37.65
C LYS A 768 10.95 0.03 39.15
N ARG A 769 9.80 0.57 39.54
CA ARG A 769 9.48 0.90 40.93
C ARG A 769 8.78 -0.27 41.59
N ALA A 770 9.20 -0.63 42.80
CA ALA A 770 8.63 -1.76 43.54
C ALA A 770 7.16 -1.52 43.92
N GLU A 771 6.78 -0.25 44.08
CA GLU A 771 5.43 0.21 44.42
C GLU A 771 4.49 0.22 43.20
N GLN A 772 5.04 0.17 41.98
CA GLN A 772 4.27 0.25 40.75
C GLN A 772 3.59 -1.10 40.47
N ARG A 773 2.27 -1.12 40.61
CA ARG A 773 1.44 -2.27 40.22
C ARG A 773 1.46 -2.40 38.70
N SER A 774 1.83 -3.57 38.20
CA SER A 774 1.76 -3.88 36.78
C SER A 774 1.04 -5.20 36.54
N PRO A 775 0.18 -5.27 35.50
CA PRO A 775 -0.37 -6.52 35.01
C PRO A 775 0.67 -7.40 34.30
N PHE A 776 1.91 -6.90 34.14
CA PHE A 776 3.01 -7.61 33.54
C PHE A 776 4.26 -7.59 34.43
N TRP A 777 5.05 -8.65 34.35
CA TRP A 777 6.44 -8.68 34.80
C TRP A 777 7.20 -9.61 33.86
N ARG A 778 7.63 -9.06 32.72
CA ARG A 778 8.30 -9.74 31.60
C ARG A 778 9.45 -8.87 31.07
N PRO A 779 10.56 -8.81 31.82
CA PRO A 779 11.74 -8.05 31.38
C PRO A 779 12.31 -8.59 30.07
N ASP A 780 12.17 -9.89 29.78
CA ASP A 780 12.53 -10.49 28.49
C ASP A 780 11.71 -9.94 27.32
N TRP A 781 10.41 -9.68 27.54
CA TRP A 781 9.56 -9.07 26.51
C TRP A 781 9.94 -7.63 26.25
N ARG A 782 10.13 -6.86 27.33
CA ARG A 782 10.56 -5.46 27.22
C ARG A 782 11.91 -5.38 26.51
N MET A 783 12.92 -6.13 26.95
CA MET A 783 14.26 -6.08 26.38
C MET A 783 14.32 -6.56 24.93
N SER A 784 13.58 -7.61 24.58
CA SER A 784 13.51 -8.04 23.18
C SER A 784 12.82 -6.99 22.30
N MET A 785 11.80 -6.29 22.79
CA MET A 785 11.15 -5.21 22.04
C MET A 785 12.07 -4.00 21.84
N VAL A 786 12.77 -3.56 22.88
CA VAL A 786 13.73 -2.44 22.78
C VAL A 786 14.88 -2.84 21.85
N ALA A 787 15.44 -4.05 22.00
CA ALA A 787 16.46 -4.59 21.10
C ALA A 787 15.99 -4.65 19.64
N GLU A 788 14.78 -5.13 19.36
CA GLU A 788 14.23 -5.14 18.00
C GLU A 788 14.09 -3.72 17.42
N ALA A 789 13.77 -2.72 18.25
CA ALA A 789 13.77 -1.31 17.82
C ALA A 789 15.19 -0.83 17.47
N SER A 790 16.18 -1.09 18.34
CA SER A 790 17.60 -0.77 18.13
C SER A 790 18.16 -1.44 16.87
N VAL A 791 17.94 -2.74 16.70
CA VAL A 791 18.38 -3.55 15.54
C VAL A 791 17.82 -2.98 14.24
N ARG A 792 16.53 -2.62 14.21
CA ARG A 792 15.91 -2.01 13.03
C ARG A 792 16.52 -0.65 12.72
N HIS A 793 16.74 0.19 13.74
CA HIS A 793 17.37 1.51 13.57
C HIS A 793 18.79 1.39 13.02
N TRP A 794 19.61 0.55 13.65
CA TRP A 794 20.97 0.23 13.21
C TRP A 794 20.99 -0.31 11.79
N THR A 795 20.07 -1.23 11.44
CA THR A 795 20.01 -1.83 10.10
C THR A 795 19.74 -0.79 9.01
N VAL A 796 18.84 0.16 9.25
CA VAL A 796 18.57 1.20 8.26
C VAL A 796 19.75 2.16 8.15
N ALA A 797 20.36 2.54 9.27
CA ALA A 797 21.55 3.39 9.27
C ALA A 797 22.73 2.72 8.56
N PHE A 798 22.94 1.42 8.79
CA PHE A 798 23.98 0.65 8.12
C PHE A 798 23.80 0.62 6.61
N LYS A 799 22.56 0.42 6.13
CA LYS A 799 22.27 0.49 4.69
C LYS A 799 22.55 1.88 4.12
N ALA A 800 22.20 2.95 4.83
CA ALA A 800 22.52 4.30 4.39
C ALA A 800 24.05 4.52 4.28
N VAL A 801 24.83 4.00 5.24
CA VAL A 801 26.30 4.01 5.14
C VAL A 801 26.79 3.23 3.93
N GLN A 802 26.20 2.08 3.64
CA GLN A 802 26.52 1.29 2.43
C GLN A 802 26.18 2.01 1.12
N GLU A 803 25.17 2.88 1.14
CA GLU A 803 24.76 3.73 0.01
C GLU A 803 25.65 4.99 -0.14
N GLY A 804 26.63 5.19 0.75
CA GLY A 804 27.61 6.28 0.67
C GLY A 804 27.33 7.46 1.60
N HIS A 805 26.32 7.38 2.48
CA HIS A 805 26.13 8.38 3.53
C HIS A 805 27.20 8.24 4.61
N THR A 806 27.69 9.36 5.15
CA THR A 806 28.62 9.31 6.28
C THR A 806 27.83 9.48 7.58
N LEU A 807 27.80 8.45 8.43
CA LEU A 807 27.14 8.53 9.73
C LEU A 807 27.98 9.38 10.67
N VAL A 808 27.38 10.45 11.20
CA VAL A 808 27.99 11.37 12.17
C VAL A 808 27.69 10.92 13.60
N ALA A 809 26.43 10.56 13.86
CA ALA A 809 26.03 10.02 15.15
C ALA A 809 24.81 9.11 15.02
N LEU A 810 24.74 8.09 15.87
CA LEU A 810 23.58 7.21 16.01
C LEU A 810 23.16 7.18 17.47
N ARG A 811 21.97 7.69 17.78
CA ARG A 811 21.50 7.97 19.14
C ARG A 811 20.19 7.27 19.43
N ASN A 812 20.05 6.81 20.67
CA ASN A 812 18.86 6.12 21.15
C ASN A 812 18.43 5.01 20.16
N VAL A 813 17.13 4.86 19.90
CA VAL A 813 16.57 3.84 19.00
C VAL A 813 15.86 4.42 17.78
N ASP A 814 15.94 5.74 17.59
CA ASP A 814 15.18 6.49 16.61
C ASP A 814 15.95 7.63 15.94
N GLN A 815 17.07 8.09 16.50
CA GLN A 815 17.80 9.24 15.97
C GLN A 815 19.10 8.84 15.27
N ALA A 816 19.28 9.31 14.04
CA ALA A 816 20.51 9.17 13.28
C ALA A 816 20.88 10.50 12.63
N ILE A 817 22.15 10.85 12.67
CA ILE A 817 22.69 12.08 12.09
C ILE A 817 23.67 11.66 11.01
N PHE A 818 23.42 12.11 9.78
CA PHE A 818 24.25 11.84 8.62
C PHE A 818 24.85 13.12 8.06
N TRP A 819 26.12 13.08 7.72
CA TRP A 819 26.71 13.99 6.77
C TRP A 819 26.39 13.48 5.36
N THR A 820 25.63 14.28 4.61
CA THR A 820 25.12 13.90 3.29
C THR A 820 25.77 14.76 2.21
N PRO A 821 26.60 14.18 1.34
CA PRO A 821 27.19 14.89 0.21
C PRO A 821 26.11 15.40 -0.75
N PRO A 822 26.35 16.52 -1.46
CA PRO A 822 25.41 17.06 -2.43
C PRO A 822 24.98 16.01 -3.47
N GLY A 823 23.67 15.83 -3.68
CA GLY A 823 23.12 14.89 -4.65
C GLY A 823 22.87 13.45 -4.15
N THR A 824 23.07 13.18 -2.86
CA THR A 824 22.81 11.85 -2.27
C THR A 824 21.46 11.84 -1.54
N SER A 825 20.40 11.32 -2.16
CA SER A 825 19.12 11.10 -1.47
C SER A 825 19.17 9.83 -0.61
N PRO A 826 18.81 9.87 0.68
CA PRO A 826 18.69 8.66 1.49
C PRO A 826 17.47 7.86 1.01
N SER A 827 17.69 6.98 0.02
CA SER A 827 16.65 6.09 -0.51
C SER A 827 16.20 5.04 0.53
N THR A 828 17.01 4.85 1.56
CA THR A 828 16.89 3.87 2.64
C THR A 828 15.84 4.23 3.69
N TYR A 829 15.61 5.52 3.95
CA TYR A 829 14.64 5.98 4.93
C TYR A 829 13.37 6.50 4.25
N ARG A 830 12.23 5.89 4.59
CA ARG A 830 10.92 6.38 4.14
C ARG A 830 10.53 7.60 4.96
N ILE A 831 10.32 8.72 4.30
CA ILE A 831 9.97 9.98 4.94
C ILE A 831 8.45 10.05 5.06
N GLY A 832 7.97 10.41 6.25
CA GLY A 832 6.55 10.49 6.53
C GLY A 832 6.26 10.47 8.02
N THR A 833 5.00 10.26 8.39
CA THR A 833 4.52 10.31 9.77
C THR A 833 4.13 8.94 10.34
N GLY A 834 4.12 7.90 9.50
CA GLY A 834 3.78 6.52 9.83
C GLY A 834 4.83 5.81 10.70
N PHE A 835 4.47 4.66 11.27
CA PHE A 835 5.41 3.89 12.09
C PHE A 835 6.58 3.34 11.28
N GLY A 836 7.78 3.64 11.75
CA GLY A 836 9.02 3.26 11.09
C GLY A 836 9.39 4.14 9.89
N GLU A 837 8.58 5.15 9.57
CA GLU A 837 8.97 6.29 8.73
C GLU A 837 9.70 7.33 9.56
N VAL A 838 10.37 8.28 8.91
CA VAL A 838 11.22 9.26 9.58
C VAL A 838 10.80 10.69 9.30
N LYS A 839 11.05 11.54 10.27
CA LYS A 839 11.13 12.99 10.08
C LYS A 839 12.57 13.30 9.71
N ARG A 840 12.76 14.05 8.62
CA ARG A 840 14.08 14.58 8.25
C ARG A 840 14.17 16.05 8.63
N LYS A 841 15.33 16.46 9.14
CA LYS A 841 15.69 17.85 9.37
C LYS A 841 17.06 18.12 8.80
N PHE A 842 17.15 19.09 7.91
CA PHE A 842 18.43 19.55 7.39
C PHE A 842 18.94 20.68 8.29
N VAL A 843 20.17 20.56 8.77
CA VAL A 843 20.81 21.53 9.65
C VAL A 843 21.96 22.15 8.86
N GLN A 844 21.95 23.49 8.75
CA GLN A 844 23.03 24.22 8.10
C GLN A 844 24.22 24.38 9.05
N PRO A 845 25.46 24.54 8.54
CA PRO A 845 26.62 24.86 9.37
C PRO A 845 26.35 26.05 10.30
N GLY A 846 26.65 25.90 11.59
CA GLY A 846 26.45 26.93 12.61
C GLY A 846 25.03 27.07 13.17
N GLN A 847 24.06 26.26 12.71
CA GLN A 847 22.71 26.24 13.27
C GLN A 847 22.56 25.24 14.43
N ILE A 848 21.74 25.61 15.42
CA ILE A 848 21.38 24.76 16.56
C ILE A 848 20.13 23.95 16.22
N ILE A 849 20.11 22.66 16.59
CA ILE A 849 18.94 21.79 16.41
C ILE A 849 17.79 22.28 17.34
N PRO A 850 16.57 22.51 16.82
CA PRO A 850 15.44 23.02 17.61
C PRO A 850 15.01 22.13 18.79
N GLU A 851 14.33 22.73 19.77
CA GLU A 851 13.87 22.11 21.02
C GLU A 851 13.01 20.84 20.83
N GLY A 852 13.31 19.77 21.59
CA GLY A 852 12.50 18.54 21.66
C GLY A 852 13.13 17.28 21.04
N GLU A 853 14.32 17.41 20.46
CA GLU A 853 15.23 16.32 20.13
C GLU A 853 16.45 16.51 21.06
N ASP A 854 16.73 15.50 21.89
CA ASP A 854 17.74 15.58 22.97
C ASP A 854 19.16 15.93 22.50
#